data_AF-A0A2S9YAZ2-F1
#
_entry.id   AF-A0A2S9YAZ2-F1
#
_cell.length_a   1.000
_cell.length_b   1.000
_cell.length_c   1.000
_cell.angle_alpha   90.00
_cell.angle_beta   90.00
_cell.angle_gamma   90.00
#
_symmetry.space_group_name_H-M   'P 1'
#
loop_
_entity.id
_entity.type
_entity.pdbx_description
1 polymer ?
#
loop_
_entity_poly.entity_id
_entity_poly.type
_entity_poly.pdbx_seq_one_letter_code
_entity_poly.pdbx_strand_id
1 'polypeptide(L)'
;MARDIYNFIWTLPPPPGPTIGPVPQRSMATVAARHASTRGVILYPAFMTPLVYIEGQEAEPWLELLIATEHPLTRAMVNAQLKISAGLRSEKPVSTAPLFTSATGNIIVESAGEVSDDGETIIETHSKFAGILHPSFGEALRDKRVRRVYRVKIQATAIPYVAPTGELNYSFLERKWTDYAMRDGAVTRLTRRARVGRELSDLMIREMLTRRFGPDNRSNQNSIPGRGRYAFPMHGNTVDIRKVDPEQPIQSYHPMVVMTGDDAHAHVNLGHVSDIHINTRWQILGKSNARVIEYGAGQYEDESPEIGSLLAENNRSFHAVLGRLAGSEADAIIVGGDVVDHIRNAYDPGCVLRSDSTPRQIWDAMNIEGDAYTDATYPVGLDLIAFFSFMYEAMTVHQKPVFGITGNHDCYVDAFGISPRLNAELTASRTNEGIPADLNLTFYEALLAFGPSAGLLRSASSSFDADWFDWFHLVLTPFNDWWFKFPNQSLVGLGWGTTEDLIDPFGGQSGGHLPRSDDAISDAQLALLQRAVDERGDRKVTLTSHFTFLSYIESVPMHPGGARSSRGTFRLNENTLGTESYSHFEMGTFETNRATLMNMLAGRQLQCVLTGHSHRRGLHLLGDRNGDEIPADLFDTDPRDPLSLCRIPAGLTAAEPAIIVSDSGGPYPRHNRDNEFLGWGSDRPGGTLVRFDRADGRLTDVRTLTATRRRKARGAVVMDYVDVSSEGVFNDNRMQTQWVPADVDSGAAPASASPVWFIDANLTTQVHSTWGMYIEKIIFAGRHGDRWIHVESTYDRAHNAFAVPAAQTDDFRTWARLVLQPTRYVSIKMGSRNGFISGRYGWGSHWNFEVFAQPIFQHQPDARGRMVRFVSYRIFRPQREIAITGRDVAWREAPNFDWRMANDPKYAD
;
A
#
# COMPACT_ATOMS: atom_id res chain seq x y z
N MET A 1 19.69 -35.17 20.84
CA MET A 1 18.89 -33.91 20.87
C MET A 1 17.91 -33.98 19.72
N ALA A 2 16.62 -33.89 20.01
CA ALA A 2 15.53 -34.10 19.06
C ALA A 2 15.58 -33.07 17.91
N ARG A 3 15.84 -33.54 16.68
CA ARG A 3 15.92 -32.71 15.47
C ARG A 3 14.62 -32.70 14.64
N ASP A 4 13.58 -33.39 15.12
CA ASP A 4 12.51 -33.92 14.28
C ASP A 4 11.13 -33.72 14.96
N ILE A 5 10.84 -32.49 15.36
CA ILE A 5 9.61 -32.07 16.07
C ILE A 5 9.01 -30.84 15.39
N TYR A 6 7.68 -30.74 15.34
CA TYR A 6 6.93 -29.53 14.94
C TYR A 6 6.19 -28.93 16.13
N ASN A 7 6.21 -27.59 16.21
CA ASN A 7 5.59 -26.81 17.25
C ASN A 7 4.44 -25.96 16.70
N PHE A 8 3.26 -26.24 17.21
CA PHE A 8 2.04 -25.47 17.01
C PHE A 8 1.98 -24.32 18.03
N ILE A 9 1.52 -23.13 17.62
CA ILE A 9 1.61 -21.91 18.43
C ILE A 9 0.22 -21.31 18.66
N TRP A 10 -0.07 -20.78 19.84
CA TRP A 10 -1.38 -20.21 20.16
C TRP A 10 -1.31 -18.70 20.49
N THR A 11 -2.18 -17.88 19.89
CA THR A 11 -2.55 -16.53 20.38
C THR A 11 -3.64 -16.56 21.49
N LEU A 12 -3.26 -16.27 22.74
CA LEU A 12 -4.14 -16.23 23.94
C LEU A 12 -5.54 -15.59 23.70
N PRO A 13 -6.58 -15.94 24.48
CA PRO A 13 -6.61 -16.89 25.61
C PRO A 13 -7.04 -18.33 25.25
N PRO A 14 -6.82 -19.31 26.15
CA PRO A 14 -7.24 -20.72 25.99
C PRO A 14 -8.76 -20.93 26.09
N PRO A 15 -9.32 -22.02 25.54
CA PRO A 15 -10.74 -22.34 25.59
C PRO A 15 -11.17 -22.63 27.03
N PRO A 16 -12.35 -22.13 27.45
CA PRO A 16 -13.02 -22.56 28.66
C PRO A 16 -13.31 -24.07 28.68
N GLY A 17 -12.99 -24.72 29.80
CA GLY A 17 -13.24 -26.15 30.04
C GLY A 17 -12.32 -26.69 31.14
N PRO A 18 -12.57 -27.89 31.69
CA PRO A 18 -11.59 -28.56 32.53
C PRO A 18 -10.38 -28.91 31.67
N THR A 19 -9.47 -27.95 31.54
CA THR A 19 -8.11 -28.20 31.12
C THR A 19 -7.57 -29.18 32.14
N ILE A 20 -7.40 -30.43 31.74
CA ILE A 20 -6.60 -31.36 32.53
C ILE A 20 -5.20 -30.73 32.46
N GLY A 21 -4.88 -29.91 33.47
CA GLY A 21 -3.51 -29.45 33.66
C GLY A 21 -2.60 -30.66 33.55
N PRO A 22 -1.42 -30.56 32.93
CA PRO A 22 -0.58 -31.72 32.66
C PRO A 22 -0.41 -32.47 33.96
N VAL A 23 -1.09 -33.62 34.12
CA VAL A 23 -0.83 -34.51 35.25
C VAL A 23 0.57 -35.03 34.98
N PRO A 24 1.60 -34.57 35.72
CA PRO A 24 2.96 -34.84 35.34
C PRO A 24 3.20 -36.34 35.58
N GLN A 25 3.42 -37.11 34.52
CA GLN A 25 4.18 -38.34 34.71
C GLN A 25 5.64 -37.94 34.92
N ARG A 26 6.09 -37.98 36.18
CA ARG A 26 7.50 -38.24 36.50
C ARG A 26 7.80 -39.69 36.15
N SER A 27 7.91 -39.98 34.86
CA SER A 27 8.43 -41.27 34.38
C SER A 27 9.84 -41.05 33.88
N MET A 28 10.83 -41.64 34.57
CA MET A 28 12.26 -41.57 34.23
C MET A 28 12.63 -42.43 33.00
N ALA A 29 11.72 -42.62 32.04
CA ALA A 29 12.02 -43.30 30.79
C ALA A 29 12.62 -42.31 29.78
N THR A 30 13.93 -42.16 29.95
CA THR A 30 14.94 -41.46 29.15
C THR A 30 14.59 -41.19 27.68
N VAL A 31 14.77 -39.93 27.28
CA VAL A 31 14.76 -39.33 25.92
C VAL A 31 15.82 -39.93 24.97
N ALA A 32 16.37 -41.11 25.26
CA ALA A 32 17.61 -41.60 24.65
C ALA A 32 17.47 -42.70 23.58
N ALA A 33 16.27 -43.19 23.20
CA ALA A 33 16.21 -44.39 22.35
C ALA A 33 15.07 -44.48 21.31
N ARG A 34 14.53 -43.37 20.78
CA ARG A 34 13.66 -43.44 19.59
C ARG A 34 14.35 -42.86 18.36
N HIS A 35 14.96 -43.75 17.59
CA HIS A 35 15.52 -43.56 16.25
C HIS A 35 14.46 -43.33 15.15
N ALA A 36 13.17 -43.23 15.50
CA ALA A 36 12.09 -43.09 14.53
C ALA A 36 11.39 -41.74 14.71
N SER A 37 12.13 -40.66 14.49
CA SER A 37 11.55 -39.33 14.41
C SER A 37 11.53 -38.89 12.95
N THR A 38 10.33 -38.54 12.47
CA THR A 38 10.07 -38.33 11.05
C THR A 38 10.11 -36.84 10.77
N ARG A 39 10.96 -36.46 9.81
CA ARG A 39 11.02 -35.15 9.10
C ARG A 39 9.62 -34.65 8.70
N GLY A 40 9.32 -33.35 8.71
CA GLY A 40 7.97 -32.84 8.47
C GLY A 40 7.78 -31.35 8.72
N VAL A 41 6.60 -30.84 8.40
CA VAL A 41 6.24 -29.41 8.44
C VAL A 41 4.73 -29.31 8.68
N ILE A 42 4.31 -28.36 9.52
CA ILE A 42 2.89 -27.98 9.62
C ILE A 42 2.60 -27.06 8.44
N LEU A 43 1.67 -27.47 7.57
CA LEU A 43 1.18 -26.65 6.46
C LEU A 43 0.05 -25.73 6.93
N TYR A 44 -0.88 -26.28 7.71
CA TYR A 44 -2.00 -25.54 8.30
C TYR A 44 -2.08 -25.84 9.81
N PRO A 45 -2.17 -24.81 10.65
CA PRO A 45 -2.25 -23.37 10.31
C PRO A 45 -0.91 -22.75 9.95
N ALA A 46 -0.95 -21.52 9.42
CA ALA A 46 0.20 -20.68 9.14
C ALA A 46 -0.03 -19.23 9.63
N PHE A 47 0.98 -18.37 9.54
CA PHE A 47 0.96 -17.03 10.14
C PHE A 47 -0.19 -16.17 9.60
N MET A 48 -0.39 -16.12 8.28
CA MET A 48 -1.53 -15.45 7.62
C MET A 48 -2.57 -16.43 7.08
N THR A 49 -2.70 -17.59 7.70
CA THR A 49 -3.80 -18.56 7.51
C THR A 49 -3.97 -19.33 8.83
N PRO A 50 -4.42 -18.63 9.89
CA PRO A 50 -4.44 -19.16 11.25
C PRO A 50 -5.51 -20.24 11.43
N LEU A 51 -5.35 -21.06 12.47
CA LEU A 51 -6.43 -21.95 12.89
C LEU A 51 -7.42 -21.13 13.69
N VAL A 52 -8.68 -21.12 13.28
CA VAL A 52 -9.75 -20.53 14.08
C VAL A 52 -10.49 -21.65 14.82
N TYR A 53 -10.33 -21.68 16.13
CA TYR A 53 -11.02 -22.60 17.00
C TYR A 53 -12.32 -21.97 17.48
N ILE A 54 -13.40 -22.72 17.38
CA ILE A 54 -14.74 -22.23 17.65
C ILE A 54 -15.30 -23.02 18.83
N GLU A 55 -15.47 -22.34 19.96
CA GLU A 55 -15.91 -22.98 21.20
C GLU A 55 -17.38 -23.40 21.14
N GLY A 56 -17.71 -24.58 21.70
CA GLY A 56 -19.10 -25.00 21.95
C GLY A 56 -19.88 -25.58 20.76
N GLN A 57 -19.30 -25.60 19.55
CA GLN A 57 -19.94 -26.13 18.34
C GLN A 57 -19.93 -27.67 18.25
N GLU A 58 -18.95 -28.34 18.84
CA GLU A 58 -18.77 -29.80 18.72
C GLU A 58 -18.85 -30.46 20.09
N ALA A 59 -19.55 -31.60 20.17
CA ALA A 59 -19.66 -32.41 21.39
C ALA A 59 -18.28 -32.87 21.91
N GLU A 60 -17.32 -33.04 21.00
CA GLU A 60 -15.90 -33.19 21.29
C GLU A 60 -15.11 -32.17 20.45
N PRO A 61 -14.44 -31.19 21.04
CA PRO A 61 -13.73 -30.18 20.27
C PRO A 61 -12.43 -30.73 19.66
N TRP A 62 -12.31 -30.69 18.33
CA TRP A 62 -11.12 -31.13 17.60
C TRP A 62 -10.38 -29.95 16.95
N LEU A 63 -9.04 -29.97 17.03
CA LEU A 63 -8.17 -29.13 16.21
C LEU A 63 -7.78 -29.91 14.96
N GLU A 64 -7.88 -29.26 13.79
CA GLU A 64 -7.50 -29.87 12.52
C GLU A 64 -6.21 -29.27 11.98
N LEU A 65 -5.27 -30.12 11.59
CA LEU A 65 -3.97 -29.72 11.05
C LEU A 65 -3.70 -30.43 9.72
N LEU A 66 -2.87 -29.79 8.90
CA LEU A 66 -2.20 -30.43 7.77
C LEU A 66 -0.72 -30.57 8.09
N ILE A 67 -0.20 -31.80 8.04
CA ILE A 67 1.21 -32.08 8.31
C ILE A 67 1.81 -32.80 7.11
N ALA A 68 2.85 -32.21 6.52
CA ALA A 68 3.67 -32.86 5.51
C ALA A 68 4.83 -33.59 6.18
N THR A 69 5.18 -34.80 5.73
CA THR A 69 6.25 -35.63 6.33
C THR A 69 6.99 -36.48 5.30
N GLU A 70 8.14 -37.04 5.70
CA GLU A 70 8.99 -37.91 4.86
C GLU A 70 8.57 -39.37 4.88
N HIS A 71 7.91 -39.78 5.96
CA HIS A 71 7.54 -41.17 6.25
C HIS A 71 6.07 -41.25 6.67
N PRO A 72 5.45 -42.44 6.67
CA PRO A 72 4.11 -42.60 7.20
C PRO A 72 3.94 -41.98 8.58
N LEU A 73 2.99 -41.05 8.72
CA LEU A 73 2.65 -40.44 10.00
C LEU A 73 1.65 -41.34 10.76
N THR A 74 1.94 -41.60 12.03
CA THR A 74 1.05 -42.37 12.91
C THR A 74 0.56 -41.54 14.09
N ARG A 75 -0.58 -41.94 14.69
CA ARG A 75 -1.13 -41.28 15.89
C ARG A 75 -0.12 -41.21 17.04
N ALA A 76 0.65 -42.29 17.24
CA ALA A 76 1.68 -42.35 18.28
C ALA A 76 2.84 -41.39 18.00
N MET A 77 3.19 -41.17 16.74
CA MET A 77 4.19 -40.18 16.35
C MET A 77 3.69 -38.76 16.60
N VAL A 78 2.46 -38.42 16.17
CA VAL A 78 1.87 -37.10 16.46
C VAL A 78 1.83 -36.85 17.96
N ASN A 79 1.33 -37.80 18.77
CA ASN A 79 1.26 -37.67 20.22
C ASN A 79 2.62 -37.38 20.88
N ALA A 80 3.68 -38.00 20.35
CA ALA A 80 5.04 -37.88 20.90
C ALA A 80 5.78 -36.65 20.37
N GLN A 81 5.56 -36.28 19.11
CA GLN A 81 6.36 -35.29 18.38
C GLN A 81 5.68 -33.93 18.33
N LEU A 82 4.38 -33.81 18.06
CA LEU A 82 3.70 -32.52 17.99
C LEU A 82 3.75 -31.83 19.36
N LYS A 83 4.23 -30.59 19.39
CA LYS A 83 4.29 -29.76 20.60
C LYS A 83 3.44 -28.52 20.43
N ILE A 84 3.01 -27.97 21.55
CA ILE A 84 2.17 -26.78 21.62
C ILE A 84 2.87 -25.77 22.52
N SER A 85 3.06 -24.57 22.01
CA SER A 85 3.60 -23.42 22.75
C SER A 85 2.56 -22.33 22.91
N ALA A 86 2.63 -21.62 24.04
CA ALA A 86 1.71 -20.55 24.38
C ALA A 86 2.29 -19.18 23.98
N GLY A 87 1.50 -18.38 23.25
CA GLY A 87 1.86 -17.06 22.73
C GLY A 87 2.71 -17.13 21.46
N LEU A 88 2.70 -16.06 20.66
CA LEU A 88 3.59 -15.85 19.51
C LEU A 88 5.05 -15.59 19.94
N ARG A 89 5.64 -16.48 20.75
CA ARG A 89 6.98 -16.32 21.34
C ARG A 89 8.06 -16.93 20.45
N SER A 90 9.18 -16.23 20.26
CA SER A 90 10.24 -16.68 19.37
C SER A 90 11.00 -17.90 19.88
N GLU A 91 11.08 -18.04 21.20
CA GLU A 91 11.70 -19.16 21.89
C GLU A 91 10.86 -20.44 21.87
N LYS A 92 9.58 -20.34 21.48
CA LYS A 92 8.73 -21.51 21.20
C LYS A 92 8.80 -22.55 22.35
N PRO A 93 8.52 -22.18 23.62
CA PRO A 93 8.79 -23.07 24.74
C PRO A 93 7.73 -24.16 24.85
N VAL A 94 8.16 -25.40 25.07
CA VAL A 94 7.26 -26.55 25.08
C VAL A 94 7.59 -27.58 26.17
N SER A 95 6.62 -28.45 26.46
CA SER A 95 6.81 -29.65 27.27
C SER A 95 7.45 -30.77 26.47
N THR A 96 8.37 -31.54 27.07
CA THR A 96 8.89 -32.77 26.46
C THR A 96 7.91 -33.95 26.55
N ALA A 97 6.85 -33.83 27.36
CA ALA A 97 5.85 -34.88 27.50
C ALA A 97 5.05 -35.10 26.21
N PRO A 98 4.47 -36.30 25.99
CA PRO A 98 3.44 -36.50 24.98
C PRO A 98 2.21 -35.61 25.21
N LEU A 99 1.43 -35.32 24.17
CA LEU A 99 0.20 -34.53 24.29
C LEU A 99 -0.83 -35.21 25.20
N PHE A 100 -0.97 -36.53 25.07
CA PHE A 100 -1.88 -37.37 25.83
C PHE A 100 -1.19 -38.61 26.39
N THR A 101 -1.75 -39.17 27.46
CA THR A 101 -1.33 -40.48 28.01
C THR A 101 -1.53 -41.61 27.01
N SER A 102 -2.57 -41.52 26.16
CA SER A 102 -2.85 -42.42 25.05
C SER A 102 -3.26 -41.63 23.82
N ALA A 103 -2.75 -42.00 22.64
CA ALA A 103 -3.16 -41.41 21.37
C ALA A 103 -4.49 -41.96 20.85
N THR A 104 -4.91 -43.13 21.34
CA THR A 104 -6.14 -43.81 20.88
C THR A 104 -7.36 -43.03 21.33
N GLY A 105 -8.23 -42.67 20.38
CA GLY A 105 -9.42 -41.87 20.64
C GLY A 105 -9.17 -40.36 20.75
N ASN A 106 -7.91 -39.94 20.94
CA ASN A 106 -7.56 -38.51 21.12
C ASN A 106 -6.87 -37.90 19.90
N ILE A 107 -6.38 -38.74 18.97
CA ILE A 107 -5.72 -38.31 17.73
C ILE A 107 -6.19 -39.16 16.56
N ILE A 108 -6.50 -38.50 15.44
CA ILE A 108 -6.81 -39.12 14.14
C ILE A 108 -5.74 -38.67 13.14
N VAL A 109 -5.25 -39.60 12.32
CA VAL A 109 -4.28 -39.35 11.25
C VAL A 109 -4.74 -40.10 10.03
N GLU A 110 -4.92 -39.38 8.92
CA GLU A 110 -5.32 -39.94 7.64
C GLU A 110 -4.47 -39.34 6.53
N SER A 111 -4.17 -40.12 5.50
CA SER A 111 -3.43 -39.64 4.34
C SER A 111 -4.27 -38.63 3.58
N ALA A 112 -3.69 -37.47 3.27
CA ALA A 112 -4.25 -36.45 2.40
C ALA A 112 -3.60 -36.46 1.00
N GLY A 113 -2.69 -37.40 0.74
CA GLY A 113 -2.02 -37.56 -0.55
C GLY A 113 -0.53 -37.20 -0.48
N GLU A 114 0.01 -36.75 -1.61
CA GLU A 114 1.38 -36.26 -1.71
C GLU A 114 1.39 -34.80 -2.18
N VAL A 115 2.47 -34.08 -1.88
CA VAL A 115 2.74 -32.74 -2.41
C VAL A 115 2.93 -32.86 -3.93
N SER A 116 2.08 -32.16 -4.70
CA SER A 116 2.16 -32.18 -6.17
C SER A 116 3.22 -31.22 -6.72
N ASP A 117 3.60 -31.45 -7.98
CA ASP A 117 4.59 -30.63 -8.70
C ASP A 117 3.96 -29.45 -9.44
N ASP A 118 2.65 -29.48 -9.65
CA ASP A 118 1.89 -28.56 -10.49
C ASP A 118 1.38 -27.32 -9.74
N GLY A 119 1.28 -27.35 -8.41
CA GLY A 119 0.59 -26.29 -7.66
C GLY A 119 -0.92 -26.25 -7.94
N GLU A 120 -1.52 -27.36 -8.35
CA GLU A 120 -2.95 -27.44 -8.69
C GLU A 120 -3.73 -28.32 -7.71
N THR A 121 -3.04 -29.14 -6.92
CA THR A 121 -3.69 -30.08 -6.01
C THR A 121 -4.31 -29.37 -4.80
N ILE A 122 -5.64 -29.52 -4.66
CA ILE A 122 -6.37 -29.07 -3.47
C ILE A 122 -6.15 -30.06 -2.33
N ILE A 123 -5.54 -29.58 -1.25
CA ILE A 123 -5.32 -30.33 -0.02
C ILE A 123 -6.26 -29.82 1.05
N GLU A 124 -6.89 -30.72 1.81
CA GLU A 124 -7.87 -30.36 2.81
C GLU A 124 -7.65 -31.04 4.15
N THR A 125 -8.04 -30.30 5.19
CA THR A 125 -8.31 -30.85 6.51
C THR A 125 -9.58 -31.72 6.45
N HIS A 126 -10.06 -32.20 7.60
CA HIS A 126 -11.24 -33.07 7.58
C HIS A 126 -12.54 -32.28 7.37
N SER A 127 -12.57 -31.01 7.79
CA SER A 127 -13.79 -30.19 7.71
C SER A 127 -13.58 -28.69 7.71
N LYS A 128 -12.46 -28.15 8.19
CA LYS A 128 -12.35 -26.68 8.46
C LYS A 128 -11.68 -25.87 7.35
N PHE A 129 -10.86 -26.50 6.53
CA PHE A 129 -9.94 -25.82 5.61
C PHE A 129 -9.62 -26.68 4.40
N ALA A 130 -9.54 -26.04 3.23
CA ALA A 130 -8.92 -26.57 2.01
C ALA A 130 -8.02 -25.49 1.39
N GLY A 131 -6.99 -25.88 0.66
CA GLY A 131 -6.11 -24.92 -0.03
C GLY A 131 -5.18 -25.55 -1.04
N ILE A 132 -4.55 -24.70 -1.83
CA ILE A 132 -3.61 -25.04 -2.89
C ILE A 132 -2.24 -24.49 -2.48
N LEU A 133 -1.22 -25.36 -2.46
CA LEU A 133 0.13 -24.96 -2.09
C LEU A 133 0.77 -24.15 -3.23
N HIS A 134 1.50 -23.09 -2.88
CA HIS A 134 2.31 -22.39 -3.87
C HIS A 134 3.44 -23.31 -4.39
N PRO A 135 3.72 -23.33 -5.71
CA PRO A 135 4.75 -24.20 -6.29
C PRO A 135 6.11 -24.14 -5.59
N SER A 136 6.60 -22.93 -5.26
CA SER A 136 7.89 -22.75 -4.58
C SER A 136 7.92 -23.37 -3.17
N PHE A 137 6.78 -23.40 -2.46
CA PHE A 137 6.71 -24.08 -1.16
C PHE A 137 6.76 -25.60 -1.35
N GLY A 138 6.03 -26.11 -2.35
CA GLY A 138 6.08 -27.52 -2.74
C GLY A 138 7.50 -27.99 -3.10
N GLU A 139 8.24 -27.18 -3.85
CA GLU A 139 9.66 -27.43 -4.18
C GLU A 139 10.53 -27.49 -2.93
N ALA A 140 10.40 -26.52 -2.03
CA ALA A 140 11.16 -26.49 -0.78
C ALA A 140 10.90 -27.73 0.09
N LEU A 141 9.67 -28.27 0.11
CA LEU A 141 9.35 -29.54 0.78
C LEU A 141 10.06 -30.73 0.11
N ARG A 142 10.03 -30.80 -1.24
CA ARG A 142 10.67 -31.89 -2.01
C ARG A 142 12.17 -31.93 -1.79
N ASP A 143 12.85 -30.79 -1.74
CA ASP A 143 14.27 -30.69 -1.45
C ASP A 143 14.63 -31.26 -0.07
N LYS A 144 13.69 -31.21 0.87
CA LYS A 144 13.82 -31.84 2.20
C LYS A 144 13.36 -33.29 2.24
N ARG A 145 12.86 -33.84 1.12
CA ARG A 145 12.25 -35.17 0.98
C ARG A 145 10.93 -35.31 1.74
N VAL A 146 10.27 -34.18 2.03
CA VAL A 146 8.96 -34.11 2.66
C VAL A 146 7.91 -34.13 1.55
N ARG A 147 7.19 -35.25 1.41
CA ARG A 147 6.25 -35.43 0.28
C ARG A 147 4.86 -35.89 0.69
N ARG A 148 4.72 -36.54 1.83
CA ARG A 148 3.45 -37.17 2.22
C ARG A 148 2.67 -36.22 3.09
N VAL A 149 1.44 -35.91 2.71
CA VAL A 149 0.58 -35.00 3.46
C VAL A 149 -0.46 -35.79 4.24
N TYR A 150 -0.68 -35.40 5.48
CA TYR A 150 -1.62 -36.02 6.39
C TYR A 150 -2.58 -34.98 6.95
N ARG A 151 -3.87 -35.30 6.94
CA ARG A 151 -4.87 -34.60 7.74
C ARG A 151 -4.86 -35.19 9.15
N VAL A 152 -4.74 -34.32 10.14
CA VAL A 152 -4.62 -34.71 11.54
C VAL A 152 -5.72 -34.04 12.36
N LYS A 153 -6.45 -34.80 13.17
CA LYS A 153 -7.28 -34.23 14.25
C LYS A 153 -6.65 -34.52 15.60
N ILE A 154 -6.65 -33.53 16.49
CA ILE A 154 -6.28 -33.69 17.90
C ILE A 154 -7.36 -33.13 18.80
N GLN A 155 -7.68 -33.78 19.92
CA GLN A 155 -8.64 -33.22 20.87
C GLN A 155 -8.11 -31.90 21.46
N ALA A 156 -8.98 -30.91 21.58
CA ALA A 156 -8.63 -29.58 22.07
C ALA A 156 -8.21 -29.58 23.55
N THR A 157 -8.46 -30.67 24.28
CA THR A 157 -7.96 -30.84 25.66
C THR A 157 -6.42 -30.94 25.75
N ALA A 158 -5.71 -31.13 24.63
CA ALA A 158 -4.24 -31.07 24.56
C ALA A 158 -3.65 -29.69 24.83
N ILE A 159 -4.50 -28.65 24.83
CA ILE A 159 -4.10 -27.27 24.86
C ILE A 159 -3.69 -26.87 26.28
N PRO A 160 -2.45 -26.38 26.49
CA PRO A 160 -2.01 -25.94 27.80
C PRO A 160 -2.58 -24.56 28.16
N TYR A 161 -3.09 -24.41 29.39
CA TYR A 161 -3.56 -23.12 29.93
C TYR A 161 -2.41 -22.16 30.29
N VAL A 162 -1.26 -22.70 30.68
CA VAL A 162 -0.04 -21.96 31.05
C VAL A 162 1.18 -22.56 30.36
N ALA A 163 2.21 -21.73 30.15
CA ALA A 163 3.49 -22.21 29.63
C ALA A 163 4.05 -23.36 30.50
N PRO A 164 4.58 -24.44 29.90
CA PRO A 164 5.08 -25.59 30.65
C PRO A 164 6.25 -25.23 31.59
N THR A 165 6.32 -25.81 32.79
CA THR A 165 7.33 -25.48 33.82
C THR A 165 8.69 -26.21 33.70
N GLY A 166 8.96 -26.90 32.57
CA GLY A 166 10.19 -27.69 32.33
C GLY A 166 10.71 -27.57 30.90
N GLU A 167 10.72 -26.36 30.36
CA GLU A 167 10.75 -26.02 28.92
C GLU A 167 11.93 -26.61 28.13
N LEU A 168 11.62 -27.25 27.00
CA LEU A 168 12.53 -27.33 25.86
C LEU A 168 12.33 -26.08 25.00
N ASN A 169 13.44 -25.43 24.63
CA ASN A 169 13.45 -24.26 23.77
C ASN A 169 13.87 -24.68 22.35
N TYR A 170 13.05 -24.35 21.34
CA TYR A 170 13.37 -24.66 19.93
C TYR A 170 14.25 -23.62 19.26
N SER A 171 14.49 -22.48 19.91
CA SER A 171 15.46 -21.50 19.49
C SER A 171 16.85 -21.79 20.07
N PHE A 172 17.90 -21.32 19.40
CA PHE A 172 19.22 -21.19 19.99
C PHE A 172 19.78 -19.79 19.74
N LEU A 173 20.79 -19.42 20.53
CA LEU A 173 21.52 -18.18 20.30
C LEU A 173 22.48 -18.34 19.13
N GLU A 174 22.14 -17.74 18.00
CA GLU A 174 23.06 -17.56 16.89
C GLU A 174 24.00 -16.39 17.18
N ARG A 175 25.28 -16.54 16.80
CA ARG A 175 26.34 -15.75 17.43
C ARG A 175 26.42 -14.30 16.96
N LYS A 176 25.82 -13.89 15.84
CA LYS A 176 26.09 -12.57 15.22
C LYS A 176 24.95 -12.14 14.30
N TRP A 177 24.39 -10.95 14.51
CA TRP A 177 23.63 -10.18 13.53
C TRP A 177 24.07 -8.71 13.60
N THR A 178 23.71 -7.90 12.60
CA THR A 178 24.23 -6.53 12.42
C THR A 178 23.21 -5.42 12.66
N ASP A 179 23.55 -4.46 13.52
CA ASP A 179 22.86 -3.18 13.72
C ASP A 179 23.71 -2.02 13.20
N TYR A 180 23.08 -0.88 12.98
CA TYR A 180 23.77 0.39 12.73
C TYR A 180 23.51 1.38 13.87
N ALA A 181 24.55 2.13 14.23
CA ALA A 181 24.44 3.22 15.20
C ALA A 181 25.44 4.33 14.84
N MET A 182 25.10 5.57 15.17
CA MET A 182 26.07 6.67 15.13
C MET A 182 27.02 6.57 16.34
N ARG A 183 28.32 6.57 16.08
CA ARG A 183 29.38 6.75 17.10
C ARG A 183 30.43 7.68 16.56
N ASP A 184 30.77 8.71 17.34
CA ASP A 184 31.81 9.69 17.00
C ASP A 184 31.64 10.31 15.60
N GLY A 185 30.39 10.62 15.21
CA GLY A 185 30.06 11.20 13.90
C GLY A 185 30.07 10.22 12.72
N ALA A 186 30.39 8.94 12.94
CA ALA A 186 30.45 7.92 11.91
C ALA A 186 29.40 6.81 12.12
N VAL A 187 28.94 6.22 11.01
CA VAL A 187 28.11 5.02 11.05
C VAL A 187 28.97 3.85 11.51
N THR A 188 28.64 3.29 12.67
CA THR A 188 29.29 2.11 13.22
C THR A 188 28.39 0.89 13.15
N ARG A 189 28.96 -0.20 12.65
CA ARG A 189 28.33 -1.52 12.62
C ARG A 189 28.44 -2.20 13.98
N LEU A 190 27.32 -2.53 14.60
CA LEU A 190 27.27 -3.28 15.86
C LEU A 190 26.92 -4.74 15.60
N THR A 191 27.61 -5.67 16.25
CA THR A 191 27.29 -7.10 16.16
C THR A 191 26.66 -7.58 17.47
N ARG A 192 25.48 -8.19 17.38
CA ARG A 192 24.73 -8.71 18.54
C ARG A 192 24.40 -10.19 18.37
N ARG A 193 23.89 -10.83 19.41
CA ARG A 193 23.33 -12.19 19.35
C ARG A 193 21.83 -12.11 19.20
N ALA A 194 21.23 -13.12 18.58
CA ALA A 194 19.78 -13.25 18.50
C ALA A 194 19.37 -14.72 18.56
N ARG A 195 18.08 -14.92 18.82
CA ARG A 195 17.46 -16.24 18.90
C ARG A 195 16.97 -16.64 17.52
N VAL A 196 17.15 -17.90 17.19
CA VAL A 196 16.67 -18.40 15.91
C VAL A 196 16.17 -19.85 16.04
N GLY A 197 15.00 -20.15 15.48
CA GLY A 197 14.32 -21.44 15.55
C GLY A 197 15.03 -22.59 14.81
N ARG A 198 14.71 -23.84 15.16
CA ARG A 198 15.40 -25.06 14.68
C ARG A 198 14.49 -26.07 14.00
N GLU A 199 13.22 -25.73 13.83
CA GLU A 199 12.25 -26.61 13.18
C GLU A 199 12.54 -26.71 11.69
N LEU A 200 12.07 -27.76 11.03
CA LEU A 200 12.34 -27.92 9.59
C LEU A 200 11.78 -26.74 8.78
N SER A 201 10.62 -26.22 9.16
CA SER A 201 10.03 -24.99 8.61
C SER A 201 10.95 -23.77 8.83
N ASP A 202 11.48 -23.59 10.04
CA ASP A 202 12.44 -22.52 10.34
C ASP A 202 13.72 -22.66 9.50
N LEU A 203 14.18 -23.89 9.26
CA LEU A 203 15.34 -24.16 8.41
C LEU A 203 15.06 -23.84 6.94
N MET A 204 13.88 -24.20 6.42
CA MET A 204 13.45 -23.84 5.06
C MET A 204 13.39 -22.32 4.89
N ILE A 205 12.78 -21.61 5.85
CA ILE A 205 12.75 -20.14 5.87
C ILE A 205 14.18 -19.59 5.88
N ARG A 206 15.07 -20.05 6.77
CA ARG A 206 16.46 -19.58 6.82
C ARG A 206 17.23 -19.80 5.53
N GLU A 207 17.02 -20.92 4.86
CA GLU A 207 17.67 -21.21 3.57
C GLU A 207 17.17 -20.24 2.50
N MET A 208 15.86 -20.00 2.42
CA MET A 208 15.28 -18.98 1.55
C MET A 208 15.83 -17.58 1.89
N LEU A 209 15.83 -17.17 3.16
CA LEU A 209 16.40 -15.88 3.59
C LEU A 209 17.89 -15.77 3.25
N THR A 210 18.63 -16.88 3.27
CA THR A 210 20.05 -16.90 2.88
C THR A 210 20.23 -16.81 1.36
N ARG A 211 19.34 -17.43 0.58
CA ARG A 211 19.28 -17.30 -0.88
C ARG A 211 18.95 -15.87 -1.30
N ARG A 212 17.93 -15.25 -0.68
CA ARG A 212 17.43 -13.90 -1.02
C ARG A 212 18.32 -12.78 -0.46
N PHE A 213 18.76 -12.88 0.80
CA PHE A 213 19.46 -11.80 1.49
C PHE A 213 20.96 -12.05 1.65
N GLY A 214 21.48 -13.16 1.12
CA GLY A 214 22.87 -13.56 1.27
C GLY A 214 23.22 -14.14 2.65
N PRO A 215 24.45 -14.65 2.81
CA PRO A 215 24.89 -15.29 4.06
C PRO A 215 25.05 -14.30 5.21
N ASP A 216 24.88 -14.78 6.45
CA ASP A 216 25.13 -13.98 7.64
C ASP A 216 26.63 -13.94 8.02
N ASN A 217 27.48 -13.47 7.10
CA ASN A 217 28.92 -13.30 7.31
C ASN A 217 29.42 -11.92 6.83
N ARG A 218 30.64 -11.50 7.19
CA ARG A 218 31.13 -10.15 6.88
C ARG A 218 31.23 -9.82 5.38
N SER A 219 31.25 -10.80 4.49
CA SER A 219 31.35 -10.59 3.04
C SER A 219 30.01 -10.23 2.38
N ASN A 220 28.89 -10.42 3.06
CA ASN A 220 27.59 -10.02 2.53
C ASN A 220 27.44 -8.49 2.53
N GLN A 221 27.20 -7.94 1.33
CA GLN A 221 27.05 -6.51 1.04
C GLN A 221 25.65 -5.97 1.32
N ASN A 222 24.65 -6.84 1.54
CA ASN A 222 23.31 -6.41 1.91
C ASN A 222 23.37 -5.61 3.23
N SER A 223 22.93 -4.36 3.14
CA SER A 223 23.02 -3.36 4.18
C SER A 223 21.87 -3.38 5.19
N ILE A 224 20.86 -4.24 5.01
CA ILE A 224 19.71 -4.32 5.91
C ILE A 224 20.18 -4.75 7.32
N PRO A 225 19.74 -4.06 8.40
CA PRO A 225 20.00 -4.51 9.76
C PRO A 225 19.45 -5.91 9.99
N GLY A 226 20.21 -6.77 10.65
CA GLY A 226 19.85 -8.16 10.84
C GLY A 226 19.81 -8.99 9.55
N ARG A 227 20.14 -8.41 8.38
CA ARG A 227 20.20 -9.06 7.07
C ARG A 227 18.92 -9.77 6.70
N GLY A 228 17.81 -9.09 6.93
CA GLY A 228 16.46 -9.57 6.62
C GLY A 228 16.02 -10.82 7.37
N ARG A 229 16.52 -11.03 8.59
CA ARG A 229 16.19 -12.22 9.40
C ARG A 229 15.31 -11.93 10.62
N TYR A 230 15.03 -10.66 10.90
CA TYR A 230 14.35 -10.23 12.12
C TYR A 230 13.42 -9.08 11.80
N ALA A 231 12.33 -8.96 12.55
CA ALA A 231 11.39 -7.85 12.44
C ALA A 231 12.06 -6.52 12.81
N PHE A 232 11.53 -5.44 12.25
CA PHE A 232 11.82 -4.09 12.72
C PHE A 232 10.97 -3.78 13.95
N PRO A 233 11.54 -3.17 15.00
CA PRO A 233 10.74 -2.71 16.11
C PRO A 233 9.89 -1.51 15.68
N MET A 234 8.73 -1.38 16.33
CA MET A 234 7.82 -0.28 16.07
C MET A 234 8.30 1.01 16.73
N HIS A 235 8.18 2.13 16.03
CA HIS A 235 8.44 3.47 16.54
C HIS A 235 7.29 4.42 16.20
N GLY A 236 6.41 4.63 17.18
CA GLY A 236 5.19 5.41 16.99
C GLY A 236 4.20 4.65 16.13
N ASN A 237 4.08 5.04 14.87
CA ASN A 237 3.12 4.47 13.90
C ASN A 237 3.81 3.97 12.63
N THR A 238 5.11 3.66 12.68
CA THR A 238 5.85 3.02 11.59
C THR A 238 6.96 2.13 12.16
N VAL A 239 7.61 1.37 11.29
CA VAL A 239 8.78 0.54 11.62
C VAL A 239 10.05 1.39 11.75
N ASP A 240 10.94 1.00 12.66
CA ASP A 240 12.27 1.59 12.80
C ASP A 240 13.32 0.78 12.02
N ILE A 241 13.58 1.18 10.78
CA ILE A 241 14.53 0.51 9.87
C ILE A 241 16.02 0.68 10.25
N ARG A 242 16.35 1.32 11.38
CA ARG A 242 17.74 1.48 11.86
C ARG A 242 18.29 0.23 12.54
N LYS A 243 17.39 -0.61 13.06
CA LYS A 243 17.71 -1.76 13.91
C LYS A 243 16.65 -2.84 13.78
N VAL A 244 16.95 -4.05 14.23
CA VAL A 244 15.95 -5.13 14.34
C VAL A 244 15.68 -5.54 15.78
N ASP A 245 14.57 -6.22 16.01
CA ASP A 245 14.23 -6.85 17.28
C ASP A 245 14.75 -8.31 17.32
N PRO A 246 15.79 -8.61 18.12
CA PRO A 246 16.38 -9.95 18.20
C PRO A 246 15.47 -10.99 18.86
N GLU A 247 14.39 -10.58 19.52
CA GLU A 247 13.38 -11.47 20.08
C GLU A 247 12.24 -11.74 19.10
N GLN A 248 12.25 -11.15 17.90
CA GLN A 248 11.27 -11.34 16.83
C GLN A 248 11.93 -11.78 15.51
N PRO A 249 12.50 -12.99 15.45
CA PRO A 249 13.03 -13.55 14.21
C PRO A 249 11.91 -13.84 13.21
N ILE A 250 12.24 -13.70 11.92
CA ILE A 250 11.43 -14.19 10.81
C ILE A 250 11.62 -15.71 10.76
N GLN A 251 10.59 -16.43 11.16
CA GLN A 251 10.57 -17.89 11.31
C GLN A 251 9.13 -18.38 11.23
N SER A 252 8.88 -19.69 11.30
CA SER A 252 7.52 -20.19 11.15
C SER A 252 6.71 -19.92 12.42
N TYR A 253 5.50 -19.40 12.23
CA TYR A 253 4.50 -19.26 13.27
C TYR A 253 3.20 -19.94 12.82
N HIS A 254 2.56 -20.64 13.74
CA HIS A 254 1.36 -21.44 13.45
C HIS A 254 0.21 -21.00 14.37
N PRO A 255 -0.22 -19.73 14.32
CA PRO A 255 -1.17 -19.14 15.26
C PRO A 255 -2.53 -19.84 15.27
N MET A 256 -3.14 -19.81 16.46
CA MET A 256 -4.48 -20.28 16.68
C MET A 256 -5.30 -19.23 17.43
N VAL A 257 -6.41 -18.81 16.84
CA VAL A 257 -7.34 -17.82 17.40
C VAL A 257 -8.59 -18.52 17.91
N VAL A 258 -9.14 -18.06 19.02
CA VAL A 258 -10.34 -18.65 19.64
C VAL A 258 -11.53 -17.71 19.53
N MET A 259 -12.64 -18.24 19.01
CA MET A 259 -13.95 -17.59 18.98
C MET A 259 -14.86 -18.27 20.02
N THR A 260 -15.58 -17.46 20.81
CA THR A 260 -16.37 -17.92 21.96
C THR A 260 -17.76 -17.28 21.99
N GLY A 261 -18.71 -17.88 22.70
CA GLY A 261 -20.03 -17.27 22.94
C GLY A 261 -20.83 -17.05 21.66
N ASP A 262 -21.49 -15.89 21.53
CA ASP A 262 -22.32 -15.57 20.37
C ASP A 262 -21.52 -15.50 19.05
N ASP A 263 -20.23 -15.14 19.11
CA ASP A 263 -19.34 -15.07 17.93
C ASP A 263 -19.10 -16.46 17.33
N ALA A 264 -19.14 -17.51 18.14
CA ALA A 264 -18.91 -18.89 17.71
C ALA A 264 -20.03 -19.46 16.83
N HIS A 265 -21.20 -18.83 16.81
CA HIS A 265 -22.37 -19.30 16.07
C HIS A 265 -22.83 -18.32 14.99
N ALA A 266 -22.12 -17.20 14.82
CA ALA A 266 -22.55 -16.13 13.95
C ALA A 266 -21.86 -16.13 12.58
N HIS A 267 -22.43 -15.38 11.65
CA HIS A 267 -21.72 -14.91 10.46
C HIS A 267 -20.66 -13.87 10.86
N VAL A 268 -19.45 -13.99 10.30
CA VAL A 268 -18.29 -13.21 10.73
C VAL A 268 -18.20 -11.89 9.96
N ASN A 269 -18.05 -10.79 10.69
CA ASN A 269 -17.71 -9.49 10.12
C ASN A 269 -16.26 -9.51 9.64
N LEU A 270 -16.00 -8.87 8.49
CA LEU A 270 -14.70 -8.89 7.84
C LEU A 270 -14.12 -7.48 7.76
N GLY A 271 -12.85 -7.34 8.15
CA GLY A 271 -12.04 -6.19 7.78
C GLY A 271 -11.20 -6.54 6.57
N HIS A 272 -11.15 -5.70 5.54
CA HIS A 272 -10.36 -5.91 4.33
C HIS A 272 -9.48 -4.69 4.06
N VAL A 273 -8.21 -4.91 3.77
CA VAL A 273 -7.24 -3.88 3.39
C VAL A 273 -6.41 -4.39 2.21
N SER A 274 -6.26 -3.57 1.19
CA SER A 274 -5.48 -3.86 -0.02
C SER A 274 -4.71 -2.61 -0.44
N ASP A 275 -3.86 -2.72 -1.46
CA ASP A 275 -3.14 -1.59 -2.05
C ASP A 275 -2.34 -0.87 -0.96
N ILE A 276 -1.54 -1.66 -0.24
CA ILE A 276 -0.83 -1.22 0.96
C ILE A 276 0.43 -0.48 0.57
N HIS A 277 1.15 -0.97 -0.45
CA HIS A 277 2.34 -0.34 -1.02
C HIS A 277 3.35 0.12 0.06
N ILE A 278 3.73 -0.78 0.95
CA ILE A 278 4.80 -0.52 1.93
C ILE A 278 6.06 -0.18 1.15
N ASN A 279 6.64 0.96 1.50
CA ASN A 279 7.80 1.50 0.81
C ASN A 279 8.60 2.38 1.77
N THR A 280 9.65 1.79 2.33
CA THR A 280 10.48 2.37 3.39
C THR A 280 11.37 3.51 2.92
N ARG A 281 11.63 3.69 1.62
CA ARG A 281 12.35 4.89 1.12
C ARG A 281 11.61 6.18 1.43
N TRP A 282 10.29 6.12 1.61
CA TRP A 282 9.50 7.28 2.05
C TRP A 282 9.89 7.76 3.46
N GLN A 283 10.48 6.91 4.31
CA GLN A 283 11.08 7.35 5.57
C GLN A 283 12.36 8.15 5.38
N ILE A 284 13.13 7.86 4.33
CA ILE A 284 14.32 8.63 3.94
C ILE A 284 13.87 9.95 3.33
N LEU A 285 12.95 9.90 2.35
CA LEU A 285 12.39 11.09 1.70
C LEU A 285 11.70 12.05 2.69
N GLY A 286 11.04 11.49 3.71
CA GLY A 286 10.42 12.25 4.82
C GLY A 286 11.40 13.07 5.67
N LYS A 287 12.71 12.87 5.53
CA LYS A 287 13.75 13.69 6.19
C LYS A 287 14.25 14.85 5.33
N SER A 288 13.78 14.96 4.09
CA SER A 288 14.19 16.03 3.19
C SER A 288 13.75 17.38 3.74
N ASN A 289 14.73 18.24 4.01
CA ASN A 289 14.52 19.64 4.35
C ASN A 289 14.40 20.54 3.11
N ALA A 290 14.28 19.95 1.91
CA ALA A 290 14.06 20.70 0.68
C ALA A 290 12.78 21.54 0.76
N ARG A 291 12.82 22.74 0.20
CA ARG A 291 11.71 23.68 0.14
C ARG A 291 11.59 24.20 -1.29
N VAL A 292 10.37 24.44 -1.76
CA VAL A 292 10.15 25.02 -3.09
C VAL A 292 10.73 26.44 -3.17
N ILE A 293 10.55 27.23 -2.11
CA ILE A 293 11.08 28.57 -1.94
C ILE A 293 11.91 28.62 -0.65
N GLU A 294 13.18 29.02 -0.77
CA GLU A 294 14.16 28.98 0.32
C GLU A 294 14.32 30.34 1.02
N TYR A 295 13.24 30.92 1.55
CA TYR A 295 13.27 32.23 2.22
C TYR A 295 14.35 32.38 3.30
N GLY A 296 14.77 31.27 3.91
CA GLY A 296 15.69 31.18 5.04
C GLY A 296 15.01 30.55 6.25
N ALA A 297 15.80 30.00 7.18
CA ALA A 297 15.25 29.31 8.35
C ALA A 297 14.31 30.22 9.16
N GLY A 298 13.12 29.71 9.50
CA GLY A 298 12.11 30.43 10.27
C GLY A 298 11.33 31.52 9.52
N GLN A 299 11.55 31.69 8.21
CA GLN A 299 10.83 32.68 7.39
C GLN A 299 9.79 32.00 6.50
N TYR A 300 8.52 32.41 6.63
CA TYR A 300 7.41 31.99 5.76
C TYR A 300 7.26 30.47 5.60
N GLU A 301 7.45 29.72 6.69
CA GLU A 301 7.44 28.25 6.65
C GLU A 301 6.06 27.67 6.34
N ASP A 302 4.99 28.40 6.59
CA ASP A 302 3.63 28.05 6.19
C ASP A 302 3.39 28.21 4.67
N GLU A 303 4.19 29.03 4.01
CA GLU A 303 4.15 29.26 2.56
C GLU A 303 4.95 28.22 1.79
N SER A 304 6.16 27.92 2.26
CA SER A 304 7.04 26.91 1.67
C SER A 304 7.67 26.04 2.77
N PRO A 305 6.92 25.08 3.32
CA PRO A 305 7.42 24.17 4.35
C PRO A 305 8.43 23.17 3.78
N GLU A 306 9.17 22.52 4.67
CA GLU A 306 10.02 21.38 4.31
C GLU A 306 9.15 20.26 3.73
N ILE A 307 9.53 19.77 2.55
CA ILE A 307 8.74 18.79 1.80
C ILE A 307 8.61 17.47 2.57
N GLY A 308 9.65 17.06 3.32
CA GLY A 308 9.58 15.88 4.19
C GLY A 308 8.42 15.94 5.20
N SER A 309 8.08 17.15 5.69
CA SER A 309 6.97 17.34 6.64
C SER A 309 5.57 17.30 5.99
N LEU A 310 5.50 17.38 4.66
CA LEU A 310 4.28 17.30 3.87
C LEU A 310 3.99 15.87 3.41
N LEU A 311 5.04 15.07 3.22
CA LEU A 311 4.98 13.72 2.69
C LEU A 311 4.12 12.78 3.55
N ALA A 312 3.25 12.03 2.88
CA ALA A 312 2.46 10.98 3.48
C ALA A 312 3.08 9.58 3.27
N GLU A 313 3.96 9.17 4.17
CA GLU A 313 4.64 7.86 4.12
C GLU A 313 3.67 6.66 4.23
N ASN A 314 3.42 5.88 3.18
CA ASN A 314 2.47 4.75 3.13
C ASN A 314 2.43 3.87 4.39
N ASN A 315 3.59 3.48 4.94
CA ASN A 315 3.69 2.60 6.11
C ASN A 315 2.91 3.12 7.34
N ARG A 316 2.92 4.45 7.57
CA ARG A 316 2.16 5.07 8.67
C ARG A 316 0.65 5.09 8.42
N SER A 317 0.23 5.07 7.15
CA SER A 317 -1.17 4.99 6.75
C SER A 317 -1.65 3.60 7.04
N PHE A 318 -0.90 2.61 6.55
CA PHE A 318 -1.23 1.20 6.73
C PHE A 318 -1.35 0.83 8.19
N HIS A 319 -0.36 1.16 9.02
CA HIS A 319 -0.44 0.91 10.47
C HIS A 319 -1.69 1.53 11.11
N ALA A 320 -2.06 2.76 10.72
CA ALA A 320 -3.24 3.42 11.24
C ALA A 320 -4.55 2.74 10.77
N VAL A 321 -4.63 2.33 9.50
CA VAL A 321 -5.78 1.61 8.94
C VAL A 321 -5.92 0.23 9.57
N LEU A 322 -4.83 -0.55 9.60
CA LEU A 322 -4.77 -1.87 10.19
C LEU A 322 -5.20 -1.85 11.66
N GLY A 323 -4.66 -0.91 12.47
CA GLY A 323 -5.06 -0.77 13.87
C GLY A 323 -6.53 -0.41 14.06
N ARG A 324 -7.13 0.36 13.12
CA ARG A 324 -8.58 0.64 13.14
C ARG A 324 -9.41 -0.59 12.80
N LEU A 325 -9.04 -1.33 11.75
CA LEU A 325 -9.75 -2.55 11.36
C LEU A 325 -9.64 -3.60 12.46
N ALA A 326 -8.43 -3.90 12.91
CA ALA A 326 -8.16 -4.86 13.98
C ALA A 326 -8.77 -4.43 15.32
N GLY A 327 -8.86 -3.13 15.61
CA GLY A 327 -9.56 -2.58 16.77
C GLY A 327 -11.08 -2.42 16.63
N SER A 328 -11.66 -2.75 15.48
CA SER A 328 -13.11 -2.61 15.23
C SER A 328 -13.90 -3.86 15.62
N GLU A 329 -15.17 -3.92 15.17
CA GLU A 329 -16.06 -5.08 15.28
C GLU A 329 -15.84 -6.15 14.19
N ALA A 330 -14.78 -6.03 13.37
CA ALA A 330 -14.36 -7.10 12.49
C ALA A 330 -13.92 -8.33 13.30
N ASP A 331 -14.40 -9.52 12.93
CA ASP A 331 -14.01 -10.77 13.59
C ASP A 331 -12.76 -11.38 12.93
N ALA A 332 -12.54 -11.10 11.65
CA ALA A 332 -11.35 -11.49 10.88
C ALA A 332 -10.84 -10.34 10.00
N ILE A 333 -9.53 -10.33 9.74
CA ILE A 333 -8.87 -9.35 8.86
C ILE A 333 -8.35 -10.06 7.60
N ILE A 334 -8.53 -9.44 6.45
CA ILE A 334 -8.05 -9.90 5.15
C ILE A 334 -7.07 -8.86 4.59
N VAL A 335 -5.89 -9.31 4.23
CA VAL A 335 -4.89 -8.54 3.47
C VAL A 335 -4.97 -8.97 2.00
N GLY A 336 -5.45 -8.06 1.16
CA GLY A 336 -5.89 -8.31 -0.21
C GLY A 336 -4.83 -8.13 -1.30
N GLY A 337 -3.53 -8.19 -0.97
CA GLY A 337 -2.43 -8.03 -1.95
C GLY A 337 -1.91 -6.60 -2.11
N ASP A 338 -0.91 -6.45 -2.99
CA ASP A 338 -0.08 -5.24 -3.17
C ASP A 338 0.44 -4.71 -1.83
N VAL A 339 1.12 -5.60 -1.13
CA VAL A 339 1.73 -5.40 0.17
C VAL A 339 2.91 -4.42 0.06
N VAL A 340 3.75 -4.57 -0.96
CA VAL A 340 4.93 -3.72 -1.22
C VAL A 340 4.84 -3.13 -2.63
N ASP A 341 5.59 -2.07 -2.93
CA ASP A 341 5.69 -1.54 -4.30
C ASP A 341 6.65 -2.35 -5.18
N HIS A 342 7.76 -2.76 -4.58
CA HIS A 342 8.87 -3.45 -5.23
C HIS A 342 9.83 -4.05 -4.17
N ILE A 343 10.64 -5.03 -4.56
CA ILE A 343 11.51 -5.80 -3.67
C ILE A 343 12.78 -5.05 -3.28
N ARG A 344 13.46 -4.42 -4.25
CA ARG A 344 14.66 -3.60 -3.99
C ARG A 344 14.25 -2.24 -3.49
N ASN A 345 14.79 -1.78 -2.36
CA ASN A 345 14.45 -0.44 -1.88
C ASN A 345 15.63 0.32 -1.29
N ALA A 346 15.57 1.65 -1.38
CA ALA A 346 16.65 2.54 -0.98
C ALA A 346 16.94 2.41 0.52
N TYR A 347 18.21 2.19 0.83
CA TYR A 347 18.73 2.10 2.17
C TYR A 347 20.15 2.66 2.25
N ASP A 348 20.30 3.82 2.87
CA ASP A 348 21.59 4.35 3.30
C ASP A 348 21.62 4.46 4.83
N PRO A 349 22.41 3.65 5.54
CA PRO A 349 22.59 3.76 6.99
C PRO A 349 22.91 5.18 7.47
N GLY A 350 23.67 5.96 6.69
CA GLY A 350 24.03 7.33 7.01
C GLY A 350 22.81 8.25 7.05
N CYS A 351 22.03 8.27 5.98
CA CYS A 351 20.77 9.01 5.93
C CYS A 351 19.74 8.47 6.94
N VAL A 352 19.65 7.15 7.11
CA VAL A 352 18.67 6.48 7.98
C VAL A 352 18.93 6.77 9.47
N LEU A 353 20.18 6.91 9.90
CA LEU A 353 20.52 7.19 11.30
C LEU A 353 20.43 8.65 11.71
N ARG A 354 20.59 9.60 10.78
CA ARG A 354 20.50 11.04 11.08
C ARG A 354 19.03 11.47 11.32
N SER A 355 18.85 12.52 12.11
CA SER A 355 17.55 13.17 12.31
C SER A 355 17.05 13.90 11.06
N ASP A 356 18.00 14.44 10.31
CA ASP A 356 17.86 15.35 9.19
C ASP A 356 18.90 14.99 8.12
N SER A 357 18.64 15.34 6.88
CA SER A 357 19.55 15.11 5.77
C SER A 357 19.40 16.22 4.76
N THR A 358 20.52 16.65 4.18
CA THR A 358 20.49 17.68 3.14
C THR A 358 19.77 17.13 1.89
N PRO A 359 19.22 18.00 1.01
CA PRO A 359 18.52 17.53 -0.18
C PRO A 359 19.41 16.63 -1.04
N ARG A 360 20.68 16.99 -1.17
CA ARG A 360 21.68 16.19 -1.89
C ARG A 360 21.86 14.79 -1.30
N GLN A 361 21.97 14.67 0.03
CA GLN A 361 22.10 13.36 0.67
C GLN A 361 20.88 12.47 0.40
N ILE A 362 19.68 13.06 0.41
CA ILE A 362 18.45 12.36 0.04
C ILE A 362 18.48 11.93 -1.43
N TRP A 363 18.88 12.81 -2.35
CA TRP A 363 18.97 12.47 -3.78
C TRP A 363 19.96 11.36 -4.05
N ASP A 364 21.14 11.41 -3.42
CA ASP A 364 22.16 10.38 -3.55
C ASP A 364 21.61 9.02 -3.03
N ALA A 365 20.82 9.02 -1.97
CA ALA A 365 20.15 7.82 -1.45
C ALA A 365 18.99 7.33 -2.34
N MET A 366 18.28 8.22 -3.05
CA MET A 366 17.18 7.90 -3.98
C MET A 366 17.65 7.63 -5.42
N ASN A 367 18.96 7.65 -5.67
CA ASN A 367 19.51 7.49 -7.01
C ASN A 367 19.41 6.03 -7.49
N ILE A 368 18.63 5.82 -8.55
CA ILE A 368 18.45 4.51 -9.20
C ILE A 368 19.29 4.35 -10.48
N GLU A 369 20.25 5.23 -10.74
CA GLU A 369 21.10 5.20 -11.93
C GLU A 369 22.45 4.50 -11.70
N GLY A 370 22.93 3.82 -12.74
CA GLY A 370 24.31 3.32 -12.85
C GLY A 370 24.83 2.63 -11.60
N ASP A 371 26.02 3.04 -11.16
CA ASP A 371 26.75 2.47 -10.02
C ASP A 371 26.15 2.84 -8.65
N ALA A 372 25.13 3.72 -8.60
CA ALA A 372 24.45 4.05 -7.35
C ALA A 372 23.41 2.99 -6.94
N TYR A 373 22.92 2.18 -7.87
CA TYR A 373 21.93 1.14 -7.62
C TYR A 373 22.60 -0.22 -7.37
N THR A 374 22.90 -0.53 -6.11
CA THR A 374 23.66 -1.72 -5.70
C THR A 374 22.96 -2.47 -4.57
N ASP A 375 23.38 -3.69 -4.23
CA ASP A 375 22.84 -4.40 -3.05
C ASP A 375 23.10 -3.69 -1.71
N ALA A 376 24.06 -2.76 -1.67
CA ALA A 376 24.37 -1.99 -0.46
C ALA A 376 23.48 -0.74 -0.31
N THR A 377 23.05 -0.14 -1.41
CA THR A 377 22.23 1.09 -1.44
C THR A 377 20.76 0.82 -1.73
N TYR A 378 20.48 -0.29 -2.42
CA TYR A 378 19.16 -0.82 -2.78
C TYR A 378 19.06 -2.31 -2.45
N PRO A 379 19.19 -2.69 -1.16
CA PRO A 379 19.04 -4.07 -0.77
C PRO A 379 17.61 -4.58 -1.02
N VAL A 380 17.51 -5.88 -1.24
CA VAL A 380 16.24 -6.59 -1.44
C VAL A 380 15.55 -6.90 -0.11
N GLY A 381 14.21 -6.81 -0.10
CA GLY A 381 13.32 -7.32 0.96
C GLY A 381 13.13 -6.43 2.18
N LEU A 382 13.58 -5.17 2.15
CA LEU A 382 13.40 -4.21 3.24
C LEU A 382 11.91 -4.04 3.59
N ASP A 383 11.06 -3.90 2.58
CA ASP A 383 9.62 -3.67 2.74
C ASP A 383 8.86 -4.93 3.14
N LEU A 384 9.31 -6.11 2.70
CA LEU A 384 8.77 -7.39 3.14
C LEU A 384 8.93 -7.57 4.66
N ILE A 385 10.09 -7.21 5.21
CA ILE A 385 10.35 -7.24 6.65
C ILE A 385 9.48 -6.23 7.39
N ALA A 386 9.29 -5.03 6.82
CA ALA A 386 8.42 -4.03 7.38
C ALA A 386 6.97 -4.54 7.46
N PHE A 387 6.46 -5.18 6.41
CA PHE A 387 5.15 -5.83 6.41
C PHE A 387 5.02 -6.89 7.50
N PHE A 388 5.97 -7.82 7.57
CA PHE A 388 6.00 -8.85 8.61
C PHE A 388 5.91 -8.24 10.02
N SER A 389 6.63 -7.14 10.25
CA SER A 389 6.66 -6.43 11.53
C SER A 389 5.27 -5.87 11.90
N PHE A 390 4.56 -5.26 10.95
CA PHE A 390 3.19 -4.80 11.16
C PHE A 390 2.21 -5.93 11.46
N MET A 391 2.32 -7.05 10.73
CA MET A 391 1.45 -8.22 10.95
C MET A 391 1.71 -8.85 12.32
N TYR A 392 2.98 -9.00 12.70
CA TYR A 392 3.36 -9.55 13.99
C TYR A 392 2.85 -8.70 15.15
N GLU A 393 2.99 -7.37 15.06
CA GLU A 393 2.41 -6.45 16.03
C GLU A 393 0.89 -6.59 16.08
N ALA A 394 0.20 -6.50 14.94
CA ALA A 394 -1.26 -6.52 14.90
C ALA A 394 -1.85 -7.81 15.47
N MET A 395 -1.28 -8.97 15.11
CA MET A 395 -1.72 -10.27 15.64
C MET A 395 -1.44 -10.42 17.13
N THR A 396 -0.34 -9.85 17.62
CA THR A 396 0.02 -9.89 19.05
C THR A 396 -0.87 -8.96 19.87
N VAL A 397 -1.19 -7.76 19.36
CA VAL A 397 -1.97 -6.74 20.06
C VAL A 397 -3.47 -7.02 20.01
N HIS A 398 -4.00 -7.41 18.85
CA HIS A 398 -5.44 -7.53 18.63
C HIS A 398 -5.97 -8.97 18.68
N GLN A 399 -5.09 -9.97 18.52
CA GLN A 399 -5.43 -11.39 18.63
C GLN A 399 -6.58 -11.84 17.70
N LYS A 400 -6.68 -11.22 16.52
CA LYS A 400 -7.65 -11.56 15.47
C LYS A 400 -7.00 -12.40 14.38
N PRO A 401 -7.76 -13.29 13.71
CA PRO A 401 -7.23 -14.04 12.59
C PRO A 401 -6.99 -13.09 11.41
N VAL A 402 -5.80 -13.20 10.82
CA VAL A 402 -5.41 -12.46 9.62
C VAL A 402 -5.22 -13.45 8.48
N PHE A 403 -5.91 -13.22 7.37
CA PHE A 403 -5.79 -13.99 6.14
C PHE A 403 -5.10 -13.14 5.09
N GLY A 404 -4.23 -13.73 4.27
CA GLY A 404 -3.47 -13.01 3.24
C GLY A 404 -3.55 -13.68 1.88
N ILE A 405 -3.51 -12.84 0.84
CA ILE A 405 -3.31 -13.21 -0.56
C ILE A 405 -2.27 -12.25 -1.18
N THR A 406 -1.74 -12.61 -2.35
CA THR A 406 -0.74 -11.83 -3.09
C THR A 406 -1.38 -10.92 -4.14
N GLY A 407 -0.73 -9.79 -4.43
CA GLY A 407 -0.97 -8.93 -5.59
C GLY A 407 0.21 -8.94 -6.57
N ASN A 408 0.13 -8.15 -7.64
CA ASN A 408 1.17 -8.11 -8.68
C ASN A 408 2.44 -7.42 -8.20
N HIS A 409 2.33 -6.37 -7.38
CA HIS A 409 3.50 -5.62 -6.92
C HIS A 409 4.37 -6.39 -5.92
N ASP A 410 3.83 -7.45 -5.31
CA ASP A 410 4.49 -8.25 -4.28
C ASP A 410 5.73 -9.00 -4.79
N CYS A 411 5.98 -8.98 -6.10
CA CYS A 411 7.13 -9.61 -6.74
C CYS A 411 7.86 -8.72 -7.77
N TYR A 412 7.51 -7.44 -7.88
CA TYR A 412 8.25 -6.49 -8.72
C TYR A 412 9.65 -6.25 -8.17
N VAL A 413 10.68 -6.68 -8.88
CA VAL A 413 12.04 -6.67 -8.31
C VAL A 413 12.60 -5.26 -8.21
N ASP A 414 12.43 -4.45 -9.26
CA ASP A 414 13.17 -3.22 -9.44
C ASP A 414 12.42 -1.99 -8.93
N ALA A 415 13.17 -1.10 -8.25
CA ALA A 415 12.65 0.20 -7.89
C ALA A 415 12.50 1.10 -9.13
N PHE A 416 11.49 1.96 -9.10
CA PHE A 416 11.25 3.01 -10.10
C PHE A 416 11.26 4.39 -9.45
N GLY A 417 11.50 5.43 -10.25
CA GLY A 417 11.43 6.82 -9.81
C GLY A 417 10.04 7.20 -9.32
N ILE A 418 9.89 8.30 -8.58
CA ILE A 418 8.59 8.75 -8.05
C ILE A 418 7.57 9.15 -9.15
N SER A 419 7.99 9.33 -10.40
CA SER A 419 7.14 9.72 -11.53
C SER A 419 7.62 9.05 -12.83
N PRO A 420 7.52 7.71 -12.94
CA PRO A 420 8.14 6.95 -14.01
C PRO A 420 7.57 7.25 -15.42
N ARG A 421 8.40 7.11 -16.46
CA ARG A 421 8.07 7.39 -17.87
C ARG A 421 8.38 6.19 -18.77
N LEU A 422 7.44 5.79 -19.64
CA LEU A 422 7.66 4.79 -20.69
C LEU A 422 8.19 5.49 -21.96
N ASN A 423 9.10 4.83 -22.68
CA ASN A 423 9.63 5.24 -23.99
C ASN A 423 10.10 6.70 -24.10
N ALA A 424 11.20 7.03 -23.43
CA ALA A 424 11.85 8.35 -23.48
C ALA A 424 12.17 8.86 -24.91
N GLU A 425 12.22 7.99 -25.93
CA GLU A 425 12.60 8.33 -27.30
C GLU A 425 11.43 8.60 -28.27
N LEU A 426 10.21 8.09 -28.03
CA LEU A 426 9.12 8.19 -29.02
C LEU A 426 7.87 8.93 -28.52
N THR A 427 7.51 8.79 -27.25
CA THR A 427 6.35 9.45 -26.65
C THR A 427 6.58 9.47 -25.15
N ALA A 428 6.92 10.63 -24.57
CA ALA A 428 7.11 10.77 -23.12
C ALA A 428 5.77 10.64 -22.35
N SER A 429 5.08 9.50 -22.51
CA SER A 429 3.84 9.20 -21.83
C SER A 429 4.17 8.73 -20.41
N ARG A 430 3.49 9.37 -19.46
CA ARG A 430 3.61 9.07 -18.05
C ARG A 430 2.95 7.72 -17.78
N THR A 431 3.59 6.88 -16.97
CA THR A 431 3.14 5.49 -16.75
C THR A 431 2.26 5.35 -15.53
N ASN A 432 2.51 6.21 -14.56
CA ASN A 432 1.67 6.38 -13.40
C ASN A 432 1.85 7.82 -12.89
N GLU A 433 0.93 8.70 -13.27
CA GLU A 433 0.97 10.10 -12.85
C GLU A 433 0.62 10.26 -11.36
N GLY A 434 -0.04 9.27 -10.76
CA GLY A 434 -0.63 9.34 -9.42
C GLY A 434 0.39 9.28 -8.28
N ILE A 435 1.49 8.54 -8.44
CA ILE A 435 2.41 8.19 -7.32
C ILE A 435 2.80 9.38 -6.44
N PRO A 436 3.23 10.54 -6.96
CA PRO A 436 3.64 11.61 -6.05
C PRO A 436 2.46 12.25 -5.31
N ALA A 437 1.27 12.25 -5.90
CA ALA A 437 0.07 12.70 -5.23
C ALA A 437 -0.47 11.70 -4.20
N ASP A 438 -0.20 10.41 -4.39
CA ASP A 438 -0.49 9.37 -3.41
C ASP A 438 0.27 9.63 -2.11
N LEU A 439 1.44 10.28 -2.20
CA LEU A 439 2.24 10.78 -1.08
C LEU A 439 1.82 12.17 -0.61
N ASN A 440 0.71 12.70 -1.13
CA ASN A 440 0.17 14.03 -0.86
C ASN A 440 1.18 15.16 -1.17
N LEU A 441 1.99 15.00 -2.23
CA LEU A 441 2.94 15.99 -2.74
C LEU A 441 2.47 16.58 -4.07
N THR A 442 2.77 17.86 -4.33
CA THR A 442 2.65 18.40 -5.69
C THR A 442 3.70 17.74 -6.57
N PHE A 443 3.49 17.75 -7.87
CA PHE A 443 4.46 17.25 -8.84
C PHE A 443 5.82 17.93 -8.65
N TYR A 444 5.81 19.25 -8.44
CA TYR A 444 7.02 20.04 -8.19
C TYR A 444 7.76 19.62 -6.91
N GLU A 445 7.03 19.49 -5.79
CA GLU A 445 7.62 19.09 -4.50
C GLU A 445 8.21 17.68 -4.57
N ALA A 446 7.52 16.76 -5.22
CA ALA A 446 7.99 15.38 -5.35
C ALA A 446 9.28 15.28 -6.16
N LEU A 447 9.34 15.93 -7.33
CA LEU A 447 10.55 15.95 -8.14
C LEU A 447 11.72 16.59 -7.38
N LEU A 448 11.47 17.69 -6.67
CA LEU A 448 12.49 18.38 -5.89
C LEU A 448 13.02 17.53 -4.73
N ALA A 449 12.14 16.81 -4.02
CA ALA A 449 12.55 15.96 -2.91
C ALA A 449 13.27 14.69 -3.39
N PHE A 450 12.83 14.10 -4.50
CA PHE A 450 13.37 12.83 -5.01
C PHE A 450 14.68 13.01 -5.79
N GLY A 451 14.79 14.08 -6.58
CA GLY A 451 15.99 14.41 -7.32
C GLY A 451 16.02 13.86 -8.77
N PRO A 452 17.21 13.81 -9.40
CA PRO A 452 17.36 13.61 -10.86
C PRO A 452 16.76 12.32 -11.42
N SER A 453 16.75 11.25 -10.62
CA SER A 453 16.27 9.92 -11.02
C SER A 453 14.74 9.76 -10.97
N ALA A 454 14.00 10.82 -10.63
CA ALA A 454 12.55 10.78 -10.41
C ALA A 454 11.73 10.24 -11.60
N GLY A 455 12.20 10.45 -12.84
CA GLY A 455 11.51 10.03 -14.05
C GLY A 455 11.83 8.62 -14.54
N LEU A 456 12.76 7.91 -13.87
CA LEU A 456 13.39 6.73 -14.45
C LEU A 456 12.65 5.43 -14.16
N LEU A 457 12.61 4.58 -15.19
CA LEU A 457 12.29 3.17 -15.09
C LEU A 457 13.57 2.37 -15.30
N ARG A 458 13.87 1.46 -14.37
CA ARG A 458 15.04 0.56 -14.47
C ARG A 458 14.88 -0.46 -15.60
N SER A 459 13.67 -0.98 -15.74
CA SER A 459 13.27 -1.89 -16.80
C SER A 459 12.11 -1.26 -17.56
N ALA A 460 12.22 -1.22 -18.89
CA ALA A 460 11.12 -0.80 -19.75
C ALA A 460 10.05 -1.89 -19.92
N SER A 461 10.37 -3.14 -19.56
CA SER A 461 9.44 -4.26 -19.42
C SER A 461 9.07 -4.48 -17.94
N SER A 462 8.06 -5.32 -17.68
CA SER A 462 7.75 -5.74 -16.31
C SER A 462 8.99 -6.18 -15.55
N SER A 463 9.06 -5.82 -14.26
CA SER A 463 10.02 -6.38 -13.32
C SER A 463 9.43 -7.50 -12.45
N PHE A 464 8.26 -8.03 -12.85
CA PHE A 464 7.59 -9.17 -12.24
C PHE A 464 8.49 -10.40 -12.25
N ASP A 465 8.76 -10.94 -11.07
CA ASP A 465 9.54 -12.16 -10.87
C ASP A 465 8.84 -13.03 -9.82
N ALA A 466 8.00 -13.95 -10.30
CA ALA A 466 7.20 -14.86 -9.47
C ALA A 466 8.02 -15.63 -8.44
N ASP A 467 9.34 -15.82 -8.67
CA ASP A 467 10.20 -16.50 -7.72
C ASP A 467 10.18 -15.79 -6.34
N TRP A 468 9.98 -14.47 -6.28
CA TRP A 468 9.89 -13.71 -5.03
C TRP A 468 8.66 -14.02 -4.18
N PHE A 469 7.62 -14.64 -4.74
CA PHE A 469 6.51 -15.15 -3.94
C PHE A 469 6.95 -16.26 -2.98
N ASP A 470 8.13 -16.87 -3.17
CA ASP A 470 8.72 -17.79 -2.20
C ASP A 470 8.84 -17.16 -0.80
N TRP A 471 9.16 -15.87 -0.70
CA TRP A 471 9.28 -15.20 0.58
C TRP A 471 7.92 -15.13 1.26
N PHE A 472 6.88 -14.70 0.54
CA PHE A 472 5.51 -14.62 1.05
C PHE A 472 5.05 -16.01 1.50
N HIS A 473 5.25 -17.03 0.67
CA HIS A 473 4.68 -18.35 0.94
C HIS A 473 5.46 -19.20 1.94
N LEU A 474 6.77 -19.01 2.06
CA LEU A 474 7.53 -19.68 3.12
C LEU A 474 7.37 -18.98 4.48
N VAL A 475 7.19 -17.66 4.52
CA VAL A 475 7.14 -16.89 5.78
C VAL A 475 5.72 -16.74 6.32
N LEU A 476 4.75 -16.40 5.46
CA LEU A 476 3.41 -15.96 5.87
C LEU A 476 2.39 -17.08 5.76
N THR A 477 2.32 -17.77 4.61
CA THR A 477 1.42 -18.90 4.43
C THR A 477 1.81 -19.78 3.23
N PRO A 478 1.88 -21.12 3.37
CA PRO A 478 2.27 -21.98 2.26
C PRO A 478 1.22 -22.08 1.15
N PHE A 479 0.01 -21.57 1.39
CA PHE A 479 -1.10 -21.64 0.46
C PHE A 479 -1.15 -20.39 -0.41
N ASN A 480 -1.18 -20.59 -1.74
CA ASN A 480 -1.48 -19.55 -2.71
C ASN A 480 -2.97 -19.19 -2.63
N ASP A 481 -3.80 -20.24 -2.60
CA ASP A 481 -5.24 -20.15 -2.56
C ASP A 481 -5.79 -20.99 -1.42
N TRP A 482 -6.87 -20.52 -0.82
CA TRP A 482 -7.40 -21.15 0.37
C TRP A 482 -8.90 -20.95 0.52
N TRP A 483 -9.54 -21.90 1.18
CA TRP A 483 -10.94 -21.89 1.56
C TRP A 483 -11.03 -22.26 3.04
N PHE A 484 -11.37 -21.27 3.85
CA PHE A 484 -11.64 -21.43 5.27
C PHE A 484 -13.15 -21.54 5.52
N LYS A 485 -13.56 -22.51 6.35
CA LYS A 485 -14.96 -22.78 6.68
C LYS A 485 -15.28 -22.30 8.09
N PHE A 486 -15.91 -21.13 8.19
CA PHE A 486 -16.66 -20.75 9.38
C PHE A 486 -17.96 -21.59 9.48
N PRO A 487 -18.67 -21.58 10.61
CA PRO A 487 -19.84 -22.43 10.79
C PRO A 487 -20.91 -22.20 9.72
N ASN A 488 -21.23 -20.92 9.45
CA ASN A 488 -22.29 -20.50 8.52
C ASN A 488 -21.74 -19.71 7.31
N GLN A 489 -20.43 -19.61 7.16
CA GLN A 489 -19.79 -18.78 6.13
C GLN A 489 -18.52 -19.44 5.60
N SER A 490 -18.33 -19.36 4.29
CA SER A 490 -17.11 -19.76 3.60
C SER A 490 -16.34 -18.51 3.22
N LEU A 491 -15.05 -18.46 3.57
CA LEU A 491 -14.13 -17.43 3.10
C LEU A 491 -13.12 -18.07 2.15
N VAL A 492 -13.12 -17.63 0.90
CA VAL A 492 -12.23 -18.13 -0.16
C VAL A 492 -11.29 -17.01 -0.56
N GLY A 493 -9.98 -17.24 -0.52
CA GLY A 493 -8.95 -16.33 -1.00
C GLY A 493 -8.25 -16.90 -2.23
N LEU A 494 -8.15 -16.09 -3.29
CA LEU A 494 -7.45 -16.43 -4.52
C LEU A 494 -6.27 -15.47 -4.71
N GLY A 495 -5.07 -16.02 -4.88
CA GLY A 495 -3.84 -15.27 -5.14
C GLY A 495 -3.79 -14.72 -6.58
N TRP A 496 -2.86 -13.79 -6.83
CA TRP A 496 -2.67 -13.18 -8.15
C TRP A 496 -2.30 -14.20 -9.23
N GLY A 497 -1.51 -15.21 -8.86
CA GLY A 497 -0.86 -16.12 -9.80
C GLY A 497 0.63 -15.79 -9.97
N THR A 498 1.21 -16.22 -11.08
CA THR A 498 2.64 -16.28 -11.40
C THR A 498 3.01 -15.51 -12.66
N THR A 499 2.04 -14.88 -13.32
CA THR A 499 2.25 -14.02 -14.49
C THR A 499 1.36 -12.78 -14.44
N GLU A 500 1.61 -11.85 -15.35
CA GLU A 500 0.77 -10.69 -15.57
C GLU A 500 0.79 -10.27 -17.03
N ASP A 501 -0.30 -9.62 -17.47
CA ASP A 501 -0.32 -8.85 -18.70
C ASP A 501 -0.27 -7.35 -18.40
N LEU A 502 0.76 -6.67 -18.93
CA LEU A 502 1.00 -5.24 -18.80
C LEU A 502 0.58 -4.43 -20.03
N ILE A 503 0.34 -5.08 -21.18
CA ILE A 503 0.14 -4.39 -22.45
C ILE A 503 -1.02 -5.02 -23.21
N ASP A 504 -2.15 -4.32 -23.22
CA ASP A 504 -3.25 -4.57 -24.15
C ASP A 504 -3.19 -3.59 -25.35
N PRO A 505 -2.45 -3.91 -26.43
CA PRO A 505 -2.31 -3.00 -27.58
C PRO A 505 -3.58 -2.89 -28.44
N PHE A 506 -4.64 -3.66 -28.15
CA PHE A 506 -5.85 -3.75 -28.98
C PHE A 506 -7.17 -3.54 -28.20
N GLY A 507 -7.14 -3.52 -26.88
CA GLY A 507 -8.29 -3.23 -26.01
C GLY A 507 -8.57 -1.74 -25.88
N GLY A 508 -9.84 -1.39 -25.69
CA GLY A 508 -10.29 0.00 -25.54
C GLY A 508 -9.83 0.72 -24.26
N GLN A 509 -8.92 0.13 -23.49
CA GLN A 509 -8.28 0.70 -22.30
C GLN A 509 -6.84 1.11 -22.70
N SER A 510 -6.60 2.40 -22.92
CA SER A 510 -5.34 2.94 -23.48
C SER A 510 -4.09 2.66 -22.63
N GLY A 511 -2.90 3.07 -23.12
CA GLY A 511 -1.63 2.98 -22.38
C GLY A 511 -1.72 3.59 -20.97
N GLY A 512 -1.13 2.90 -19.98
CA GLY A 512 -1.30 3.20 -18.55
C GLY A 512 -2.44 2.44 -17.86
N HIS A 513 -3.02 1.41 -18.49
CA HIS A 513 -3.97 0.51 -17.83
C HIS A 513 -3.31 -0.28 -16.70
N LEU A 514 -4.15 -0.68 -15.73
CA LEU A 514 -3.75 -1.55 -14.63
C LEU A 514 -3.38 -2.94 -15.15
N PRO A 515 -2.30 -3.57 -14.63
CA PRO A 515 -1.93 -4.92 -14.98
C PRO A 515 -3.09 -5.90 -14.81
N ARG A 516 -3.16 -6.93 -15.63
CA ARG A 516 -4.14 -8.02 -15.50
C ARG A 516 -3.46 -9.29 -15.04
N SER A 517 -4.18 -10.09 -14.26
CA SER A 517 -3.77 -11.47 -14.03
C SER A 517 -4.27 -12.32 -15.21
N ASP A 518 -3.34 -12.84 -15.99
CA ASP A 518 -3.59 -13.70 -17.14
C ASP A 518 -3.72 -15.18 -16.75
N ASP A 519 -3.22 -15.57 -15.56
CA ASP A 519 -3.30 -16.93 -15.05
C ASP A 519 -4.34 -17.15 -13.93
N ALA A 520 -4.85 -16.09 -13.29
CA ALA A 520 -6.09 -16.16 -12.53
C ALA A 520 -7.31 -16.02 -13.46
N ILE A 521 -8.43 -16.70 -13.25
CA ILE A 521 -8.71 -17.74 -12.25
C ILE A 521 -8.35 -19.08 -12.87
N SER A 522 -7.28 -19.73 -12.42
CA SER A 522 -6.86 -21.02 -12.96
C SER A 522 -7.91 -22.12 -12.75
N ASP A 523 -7.80 -23.25 -13.46
CA ASP A 523 -8.72 -24.37 -13.29
C ASP A 523 -8.75 -24.89 -11.84
N ALA A 524 -7.59 -24.88 -11.17
CA ALA A 524 -7.48 -25.27 -9.77
C ALA A 524 -8.17 -24.26 -8.82
N GLN A 525 -7.97 -22.95 -9.05
CA GLN A 525 -8.66 -21.88 -8.31
C GLN A 525 -10.18 -21.97 -8.51
N LEU A 526 -10.63 -22.19 -9.75
CA LEU A 526 -12.04 -22.38 -10.07
C LEU A 526 -12.60 -23.62 -9.38
N ALA A 527 -11.89 -24.74 -9.40
CA ALA A 527 -12.30 -25.97 -8.72
C ALA A 527 -12.43 -25.76 -7.21
N LEU A 528 -11.49 -25.04 -6.57
CA LEU A 528 -11.56 -24.70 -5.15
C LEU A 528 -12.80 -23.85 -4.84
N LEU A 529 -13.06 -22.82 -5.64
CA LEU A 529 -14.24 -21.97 -5.48
C LEU A 529 -15.55 -22.72 -5.71
N GLN A 530 -15.61 -23.57 -6.74
CA GLN A 530 -16.79 -24.38 -7.05
C GLN A 530 -17.15 -25.28 -5.85
N ARG A 531 -16.17 -25.88 -5.18
CA ARG A 531 -16.43 -26.68 -3.97
C ARG A 531 -17.03 -25.86 -2.83
N ALA A 532 -16.59 -24.62 -2.64
CA ALA A 532 -17.18 -23.71 -1.66
C ALA A 532 -18.63 -23.33 -2.03
N VAL A 533 -18.88 -23.08 -3.33
CA VAL A 533 -20.20 -22.81 -3.88
C VAL A 533 -21.13 -24.02 -3.77
N ASP A 534 -20.63 -25.24 -3.91
CA ASP A 534 -21.45 -26.45 -3.78
C ASP A 534 -21.96 -26.65 -2.33
N GLU A 535 -21.19 -26.19 -1.34
CA GLU A 535 -21.60 -26.16 0.08
C GLU A 535 -22.43 -24.92 0.45
N ARG A 536 -22.84 -24.08 -0.51
CA ARG A 536 -23.50 -22.80 -0.20
C ARG A 536 -24.86 -22.91 0.49
N GLY A 537 -25.49 -24.08 0.40
CA GLY A 537 -26.73 -24.38 1.12
C GLY A 537 -26.54 -24.37 2.64
N ASP A 538 -25.31 -24.67 3.09
CA ASP A 538 -24.93 -24.67 4.50
C ASP A 538 -24.18 -23.39 4.90
N ARG A 539 -23.43 -22.77 3.96
CA ARG A 539 -22.53 -21.62 4.24
C ARG A 539 -22.58 -20.56 3.16
N LYS A 540 -22.83 -19.31 3.51
CA LYS A 540 -22.71 -18.22 2.53
C LYS A 540 -21.26 -18.02 2.08
N VAL A 541 -21.02 -17.77 0.80
CA VAL A 541 -19.66 -17.71 0.23
C VAL A 541 -19.21 -16.27 0.05
N THR A 542 -18.12 -15.90 0.73
CA THR A 542 -17.37 -14.66 0.48
C THR A 542 -16.06 -15.00 -0.22
N LEU A 543 -15.79 -14.32 -1.33
CA LEU A 543 -14.58 -14.45 -2.12
C LEU A 543 -13.68 -13.22 -1.93
N THR A 544 -12.38 -13.40 -1.88
CA THR A 544 -11.39 -12.31 -1.89
C THR A 544 -10.27 -12.57 -2.89
N SER A 545 -9.85 -11.53 -3.59
CA SER A 545 -8.77 -11.53 -4.59
C SER A 545 -8.10 -10.16 -4.64
N HIS A 546 -6.87 -10.07 -5.17
CA HIS A 546 -6.28 -8.76 -5.46
C HIS A 546 -6.82 -8.19 -6.78
N PHE A 547 -6.74 -8.97 -7.86
CA PHE A 547 -7.30 -8.60 -9.16
C PHE A 547 -8.77 -8.20 -9.07
N THR A 548 -9.17 -7.22 -9.88
CA THR A 548 -10.53 -6.69 -9.81
C THR A 548 -11.54 -7.59 -10.50
N PHE A 549 -12.72 -7.64 -9.90
CA PHE A 549 -13.88 -8.19 -10.57
C PHE A 549 -14.61 -7.12 -11.35
N LEU A 550 -14.68 -5.92 -10.80
CA LEU A 550 -15.35 -4.77 -11.39
C LEU A 550 -14.69 -3.53 -10.78
N SER A 551 -14.14 -2.66 -11.62
CA SER A 551 -13.57 -1.39 -11.19
C SER A 551 -13.61 -0.39 -12.35
N TYR A 552 -14.00 0.83 -12.02
CA TYR A 552 -14.25 1.89 -13.01
C TYR A 552 -12.93 2.59 -13.39
N ILE A 553 -12.79 3.02 -14.65
CA ILE A 553 -11.73 3.96 -15.06
C ILE A 553 -11.86 5.31 -14.35
N GLU A 554 -10.76 6.05 -14.30
CA GLU A 554 -10.55 7.33 -13.61
C GLU A 554 -11.63 8.35 -13.98
N SER A 555 -12.02 8.35 -15.26
CA SER A 555 -12.93 9.33 -15.84
C SER A 555 -14.40 9.08 -15.52
N VAL A 556 -14.79 7.93 -14.95
CA VAL A 556 -16.19 7.69 -14.61
C VAL A 556 -16.51 8.30 -13.23
N PRO A 557 -17.47 9.24 -13.15
CA PRO A 557 -17.83 9.85 -11.89
C PRO A 557 -18.61 8.92 -10.98
N MET A 558 -18.33 9.03 -9.68
CA MET A 558 -19.06 8.44 -8.56
C MET A 558 -20.06 9.48 -8.02
N HIS A 559 -21.34 9.16 -7.99
CA HIS A 559 -22.35 10.06 -7.43
C HIS A 559 -22.47 9.80 -5.92
N PRO A 560 -22.27 10.82 -5.06
CA PRO A 560 -22.37 10.66 -3.62
C PRO A 560 -23.83 10.46 -3.19
N GLY A 561 -24.01 9.88 -2.02
CA GLY A 561 -25.28 10.00 -1.30
C GLY A 561 -26.32 8.93 -1.57
N GLY A 562 -25.89 7.71 -1.90
CA GLY A 562 -26.80 6.59 -2.19
C GLY A 562 -27.58 6.75 -3.51
N ALA A 563 -27.31 7.82 -4.26
CA ALA A 563 -27.76 7.95 -5.63
C ALA A 563 -27.00 6.95 -6.50
N ARG A 564 -27.74 6.30 -7.40
CA ARG A 564 -27.15 5.40 -8.41
C ARG A 564 -26.16 6.20 -9.26
N SER A 565 -24.89 5.79 -9.27
CA SER A 565 -23.88 6.32 -10.19
C SER A 565 -24.16 5.88 -11.65
N SER A 566 -23.25 6.18 -12.58
CA SER A 566 -23.29 5.61 -13.94
C SER A 566 -23.47 4.09 -13.88
N ARG A 567 -24.57 3.58 -14.48
CA ARG A 567 -24.82 2.14 -14.60
C ARG A 567 -23.74 1.52 -15.47
N GLY A 568 -22.94 0.64 -14.88
CA GLY A 568 -21.98 -0.17 -15.62
C GLY A 568 -22.66 -1.39 -16.22
N THR A 569 -22.08 -1.93 -17.29
CA THR A 569 -22.39 -3.27 -17.78
C THR A 569 -21.10 -4.07 -17.85
N PHE A 570 -21.17 -5.30 -17.34
CA PHE A 570 -20.08 -6.25 -17.33
C PHE A 570 -20.33 -7.32 -18.37
N ARG A 571 -19.33 -7.71 -19.14
CA ARG A 571 -19.52 -8.66 -20.25
C ARG A 571 -19.16 -10.08 -19.83
N LEU A 572 -20.02 -11.03 -20.19
CA LEU A 572 -19.74 -12.46 -20.15
C LEU A 572 -19.00 -12.81 -21.43
N ASN A 573 -17.67 -12.69 -21.41
CA ASN A 573 -16.84 -12.99 -22.55
C ASN A 573 -15.81 -14.06 -22.16
N GLU A 574 -15.45 -14.94 -23.11
CA GLU A 574 -14.53 -16.05 -22.84
C GLU A 574 -13.05 -15.59 -22.90
N ASN A 575 -12.81 -14.35 -23.34
CA ASN A 575 -11.52 -13.72 -23.66
C ASN A 575 -10.36 -14.69 -23.85
N THR A 576 -10.49 -15.58 -24.82
CA THR A 576 -9.52 -16.66 -25.08
C THR A 576 -8.23 -16.17 -25.75
N LEU A 577 -8.17 -14.91 -26.21
CA LEU A 577 -7.05 -14.39 -27.03
C LEU A 577 -6.61 -12.96 -26.65
N GLY A 578 -7.11 -12.38 -25.56
CA GLY A 578 -6.80 -10.97 -25.19
C GLY A 578 -7.38 -9.91 -26.14
N THR A 579 -8.13 -10.30 -27.19
CA THR A 579 -8.62 -9.40 -28.24
C THR A 579 -10.03 -8.86 -28.02
N GLU A 580 -10.75 -9.34 -27.00
CA GLU A 580 -12.12 -8.93 -26.73
C GLU A 580 -12.18 -7.61 -25.97
N SER A 581 -13.03 -6.68 -26.40
CA SER A 581 -13.07 -5.33 -25.81
C SER A 581 -13.66 -5.36 -24.40
N TYR A 582 -12.79 -5.21 -23.41
CA TYR A 582 -13.14 -4.86 -22.04
C TYR A 582 -13.87 -3.50 -21.98
N SER A 583 -14.88 -3.43 -21.12
CA SER A 583 -15.59 -2.19 -20.81
C SER A 583 -14.75 -1.28 -19.91
N HIS A 584 -15.23 -0.05 -19.72
CA HIS A 584 -14.65 0.92 -18.80
C HIS A 584 -14.84 0.55 -17.31
N PHE A 585 -15.41 -0.63 -17.03
CA PHE A 585 -15.72 -1.14 -15.69
C PHE A 585 -14.88 -2.38 -15.34
N GLU A 586 -13.93 -2.75 -16.20
CA GLU A 586 -13.14 -3.99 -16.14
C GLU A 586 -11.64 -3.68 -16.02
N MET A 587 -11.27 -2.69 -15.20
CA MET A 587 -9.88 -2.25 -15.03
C MET A 587 -9.07 -3.16 -14.12
N GLY A 588 -7.94 -3.70 -14.60
CA GLY A 588 -7.07 -4.60 -13.83
C GLY A 588 -7.76 -5.89 -13.39
N THR A 589 -8.57 -6.43 -14.30
CA THR A 589 -9.34 -7.66 -14.10
C THR A 589 -8.54 -8.89 -14.49
N PHE A 590 -9.16 -10.06 -14.44
CA PHE A 590 -8.57 -11.36 -14.74
C PHE A 590 -9.08 -11.93 -16.07
N GLU A 591 -8.31 -12.83 -16.67
CA GLU A 591 -8.59 -13.36 -18.02
C GLU A 591 -9.14 -14.78 -18.01
N THR A 592 -8.52 -15.67 -17.25
CA THR A 592 -8.84 -17.11 -17.29
C THR A 592 -10.14 -17.45 -16.55
N ASN A 593 -10.93 -18.38 -17.09
CA ASN A 593 -12.22 -18.88 -16.54
C ASN A 593 -13.31 -17.82 -16.27
N ARG A 594 -13.20 -16.65 -16.90
CA ARG A 594 -14.10 -15.51 -16.73
C ARG A 594 -15.57 -15.84 -16.91
N ALA A 595 -15.95 -16.47 -18.01
CA ALA A 595 -17.35 -16.79 -18.31
C ALA A 595 -17.99 -17.64 -17.19
N THR A 596 -17.27 -18.63 -16.66
CA THR A 596 -17.76 -19.50 -15.59
C THR A 596 -17.99 -18.72 -14.30
N LEU A 597 -17.02 -17.94 -13.86
CA LEU A 597 -17.15 -17.14 -12.65
C LEU A 597 -18.29 -16.11 -12.76
N MET A 598 -18.43 -15.47 -13.92
CA MET A 598 -19.51 -14.52 -14.15
C MET A 598 -20.89 -15.18 -14.13
N ASN A 599 -21.00 -16.42 -14.60
CA ASN A 599 -22.21 -17.22 -14.43
C ASN A 599 -22.49 -17.52 -12.95
N MET A 600 -21.46 -17.75 -12.11
CA MET A 600 -21.65 -17.91 -10.66
C MET A 600 -22.23 -16.63 -10.02
N LEU A 601 -21.71 -15.47 -10.41
CA LEU A 601 -22.20 -14.17 -9.94
C LEU A 601 -23.62 -13.88 -10.40
N ALA A 602 -23.92 -14.08 -11.69
CA ALA A 602 -25.28 -13.94 -12.23
C ALA A 602 -26.27 -14.90 -11.55
N GLY A 603 -25.83 -16.11 -11.24
CA GLY A 603 -26.60 -17.10 -10.50
C GLY A 603 -26.71 -16.85 -9.00
N ARG A 604 -26.17 -15.73 -8.49
CA ARG A 604 -26.11 -15.36 -7.07
C ARG A 604 -25.53 -16.45 -6.17
N GLN A 605 -24.54 -17.18 -6.70
CA GLN A 605 -23.88 -18.29 -5.99
C GLN A 605 -22.85 -17.80 -4.97
N LEU A 606 -22.33 -16.59 -5.17
CA LEU A 606 -21.48 -15.87 -4.24
C LEU A 606 -22.31 -14.80 -3.53
N GLN A 607 -22.02 -14.56 -2.26
CA GLN A 607 -22.67 -13.51 -1.48
C GLN A 607 -21.94 -12.17 -1.62
N CYS A 608 -20.61 -12.22 -1.52
CA CYS A 608 -19.76 -11.04 -1.47
C CYS A 608 -18.42 -11.33 -2.12
N VAL A 609 -17.88 -10.35 -2.85
CA VAL A 609 -16.52 -10.34 -3.37
C VAL A 609 -15.78 -9.13 -2.81
N LEU A 610 -14.61 -9.35 -2.22
CA LEU A 610 -13.73 -8.33 -1.67
C LEU A 610 -12.46 -8.24 -2.52
N THR A 611 -12.21 -7.09 -3.13
CA THR A 611 -11.10 -6.90 -4.08
C THR A 611 -10.35 -5.58 -3.88
N GLY A 612 -9.20 -5.40 -4.53
CA GLY A 612 -8.32 -4.23 -4.45
C GLY A 612 -7.86 -3.71 -5.82
N HIS A 613 -6.56 -3.40 -5.96
CA HIS A 613 -5.81 -3.14 -7.19
C HIS A 613 -6.01 -1.77 -7.85
N SER A 614 -7.21 -1.20 -7.80
CA SER A 614 -7.50 0.04 -8.53
C SER A 614 -7.34 1.33 -7.72
N HIS A 615 -7.13 1.22 -6.40
CA HIS A 615 -7.15 2.33 -5.44
C HIS A 615 -8.48 3.11 -5.46
N ARG A 616 -9.53 2.53 -6.05
CA ARG A 616 -10.86 3.13 -6.24
C ARG A 616 -11.89 2.31 -5.50
N ARG A 617 -12.07 2.63 -4.22
CA ARG A 617 -13.11 2.00 -3.43
C ARG A 617 -14.48 2.14 -4.10
N GLY A 618 -15.32 1.13 -3.95
CA GLY A 618 -16.68 1.15 -4.46
C GLY A 618 -17.47 -0.07 -3.99
N LEU A 619 -18.75 0.15 -3.70
CA LEU A 619 -19.72 -0.91 -3.51
C LEU A 619 -20.53 -1.06 -4.79
N HIS A 620 -20.49 -2.26 -5.37
CA HIS A 620 -21.19 -2.58 -6.60
C HIS A 620 -22.27 -3.63 -6.34
N LEU A 621 -23.50 -3.29 -6.69
CA LEU A 621 -24.65 -4.18 -6.56
C LEU A 621 -25.05 -4.67 -7.96
N LEU A 622 -25.05 -5.99 -8.15
CA LEU A 622 -25.38 -6.59 -9.44
C LEU A 622 -26.90 -6.66 -9.63
N GLY A 623 -27.35 -6.25 -10.82
CA GLY A 623 -28.72 -6.49 -11.28
C GLY A 623 -28.83 -7.82 -12.03
N ASP A 624 -30.04 -8.11 -12.50
CA ASP A 624 -30.28 -9.34 -13.25
C ASP A 624 -29.60 -9.31 -14.62
N ARG A 625 -29.06 -10.47 -15.02
CA ARG A 625 -28.40 -10.68 -16.32
C ARG A 625 -29.32 -10.29 -17.48
N ASN A 626 -28.77 -9.62 -18.48
CA ASN A 626 -29.45 -9.26 -19.72
C ASN A 626 -28.58 -9.65 -20.93
N GLY A 627 -28.87 -10.78 -21.56
CA GLY A 627 -28.02 -11.33 -22.63
C GLY A 627 -26.64 -11.69 -22.08
N ASP A 628 -25.58 -11.18 -22.70
CA ASP A 628 -24.19 -11.38 -22.25
C ASP A 628 -23.69 -10.24 -21.35
N GLU A 629 -24.60 -9.46 -20.77
CA GLU A 629 -24.24 -8.37 -19.87
C GLU A 629 -24.87 -8.54 -18.48
N ILE A 630 -24.12 -8.19 -17.44
CA ILE A 630 -24.63 -8.03 -16.07
C ILE A 630 -24.55 -6.55 -15.71
N PRO A 631 -25.69 -5.89 -15.45
CA PRO A 631 -25.68 -4.50 -15.01
C PRO A 631 -25.15 -4.40 -13.57
N ALA A 632 -24.31 -3.41 -13.31
CA ALA A 632 -23.79 -3.13 -11.97
C ALA A 632 -24.02 -1.67 -11.58
N ASP A 633 -24.54 -1.47 -10.37
CA ASP A 633 -24.76 -0.15 -9.80
C ASP A 633 -23.66 0.17 -8.79
N LEU A 634 -22.95 1.27 -9.02
CA LEU A 634 -21.88 1.76 -8.14
C LEU A 634 -22.40 2.74 -7.09
N PHE A 635 -21.97 2.50 -5.86
CA PHE A 635 -22.18 3.34 -4.69
C PHE A 635 -20.83 3.66 -4.04
N ASP A 636 -20.55 4.95 -3.79
CA ASP A 636 -19.36 5.40 -3.06
C ASP A 636 -19.69 5.63 -1.57
N THR A 637 -20.19 6.81 -1.16
CA THR A 637 -20.31 7.14 0.28
C THR A 637 -21.73 7.37 0.79
N ASP A 638 -21.91 7.18 2.11
CA ASP A 638 -23.15 7.53 2.83
C ASP A 638 -23.40 9.05 2.69
N PRO A 639 -24.59 9.50 2.29
CA PRO A 639 -24.92 10.93 2.15
C PRO A 639 -24.75 11.74 3.44
N ARG A 640 -24.83 11.08 4.61
CA ARG A 640 -24.76 11.71 5.93
C ARG A 640 -23.38 11.61 6.57
N ASP A 641 -22.55 10.71 6.06
CA ASP A 641 -21.16 10.55 6.48
C ASP A 641 -20.28 10.26 5.26
N PRO A 642 -19.77 11.31 4.58
CA PRO A 642 -19.02 11.19 3.33
C PRO A 642 -17.63 10.54 3.49
N LEU A 643 -17.30 10.08 4.70
CA LEU A 643 -16.10 9.29 5.01
C LEU A 643 -16.40 7.79 5.14
N SER A 644 -17.68 7.40 5.20
CA SER A 644 -18.14 6.02 5.24
C SER A 644 -18.65 5.59 3.86
N LEU A 645 -18.40 4.34 3.45
CA LEU A 645 -19.08 3.73 2.30
C LEU A 645 -20.60 3.76 2.52
N CYS A 646 -21.37 3.84 1.44
CA CYS A 646 -22.81 3.95 1.51
C CYS A 646 -23.42 2.71 2.18
N ARG A 647 -24.32 2.91 3.14
CA ARG A 647 -25.21 1.84 3.61
C ARG A 647 -26.01 1.32 2.42
N ILE A 648 -26.22 0.00 2.37
CA ILE A 648 -27.08 -0.61 1.34
C ILE A 648 -28.45 0.08 1.37
N PRO A 649 -28.91 0.70 0.25
CA PRO A 649 -30.17 1.41 0.23
C PRO A 649 -31.35 0.51 0.65
N ALA A 650 -32.24 1.07 1.49
CA ALA A 650 -33.43 0.35 1.96
C ALA A 650 -34.36 -0.02 0.79
N GLY A 651 -34.77 -1.30 0.71
CA GLY A 651 -35.68 -1.80 -0.33
C GLY A 651 -34.99 -2.46 -1.53
N LEU A 652 -33.66 -2.41 -1.64
CA LEU A 652 -32.92 -3.27 -2.58
C LEU A 652 -32.87 -4.70 -2.02
N THR A 653 -33.91 -5.49 -2.32
CA THR A 653 -34.07 -6.89 -1.90
C THR A 653 -33.07 -7.85 -2.55
N ALA A 654 -32.22 -7.36 -3.45
CA ALA A 654 -31.29 -8.11 -4.28
C ALA A 654 -29.84 -7.57 -4.19
N ALA A 655 -29.41 -7.10 -3.01
CA ALA A 655 -28.08 -6.53 -2.79
C ALA A 655 -26.92 -7.55 -2.83
N GLU A 656 -27.22 -8.84 -2.93
CA GLU A 656 -26.24 -9.94 -3.01
C GLU A 656 -26.35 -10.63 -4.38
N PRO A 657 -25.27 -10.83 -5.14
CA PRO A 657 -23.87 -10.57 -4.77
C PRO A 657 -23.52 -9.08 -4.73
N ALA A 658 -22.74 -8.71 -3.71
CA ALA A 658 -22.06 -7.42 -3.65
C ALA A 658 -20.59 -7.59 -4.05
N ILE A 659 -20.10 -6.78 -4.98
CA ILE A 659 -18.67 -6.67 -5.27
C ILE A 659 -18.16 -5.39 -4.61
N ILE A 660 -17.16 -5.51 -3.75
CA ILE A 660 -16.63 -4.42 -2.95
C ILE A 660 -15.16 -4.26 -3.30
N VAL A 661 -14.84 -3.18 -4.01
CA VAL A 661 -13.46 -2.74 -4.16
C VAL A 661 -13.10 -1.97 -2.91
N SER A 662 -12.08 -2.43 -2.19
CA SER A 662 -11.63 -1.79 -0.97
C SER A 662 -10.79 -0.55 -1.25
N ASP A 663 -10.73 0.31 -0.25
CA ASP A 663 -9.91 1.50 -0.29
C ASP A 663 -8.42 1.17 -0.13
N SER A 664 -7.56 2.09 -0.57
CA SER A 664 -6.11 1.90 -0.42
C SER A 664 -5.65 2.08 1.02
N GLY A 665 -4.94 1.08 1.54
CA GLY A 665 -4.43 1.07 2.91
C GLY A 665 -3.22 1.97 3.15
N GLY A 666 -2.45 2.28 2.10
CA GLY A 666 -1.20 3.04 2.18
C GLY A 666 -1.27 4.42 1.51
N PRO A 667 -1.22 4.46 0.16
CA PRO A 667 -1.45 5.62 -0.70
C PRO A 667 -2.73 6.43 -0.41
N TYR A 668 -2.73 7.71 -0.80
CA TYR A 668 -3.97 8.50 -0.85
C TYR A 668 -4.81 8.05 -2.06
N PRO A 669 -5.98 7.41 -1.84
CA PRO A 669 -6.80 6.92 -2.93
C PRO A 669 -7.34 8.06 -3.79
N ARG A 670 -7.66 7.72 -5.05
CA ARG A 670 -8.29 8.62 -6.01
C ARG A 670 -9.78 8.34 -6.09
N HIS A 671 -10.58 9.39 -5.98
CA HIS A 671 -12.03 9.31 -6.06
C HIS A 671 -12.54 10.42 -6.98
N ASN A 672 -13.26 10.02 -8.01
CA ASN A 672 -13.89 10.95 -8.94
C ASN A 672 -15.33 11.25 -8.50
N ARG A 673 -15.57 12.01 -7.41
CA ARG A 673 -16.95 12.30 -6.99
C ARG A 673 -17.57 13.43 -7.80
N ASP A 674 -18.67 13.18 -8.51
CA ASP A 674 -19.35 14.17 -9.34
C ASP A 674 -18.43 14.93 -10.32
N ASN A 675 -17.46 14.23 -10.92
CA ASN A 675 -16.44 14.83 -11.78
C ASN A 675 -15.56 15.88 -11.06
N GLU A 676 -15.44 15.79 -9.73
CA GLU A 676 -14.59 16.69 -8.96
C GLU A 676 -13.16 16.62 -9.47
N PHE A 677 -12.57 17.79 -9.68
CA PHE A 677 -11.21 17.96 -10.16
C PHE A 677 -10.87 17.09 -11.37
N LEU A 678 -11.84 16.86 -12.27
CA LEU A 678 -11.68 16.02 -13.46
C LEU A 678 -11.18 14.60 -13.13
N GLY A 679 -11.61 14.05 -12.00
CA GLY A 679 -11.20 12.73 -11.52
C GLY A 679 -10.02 12.72 -10.56
N TRP A 680 -9.41 13.87 -10.27
CA TRP A 680 -8.29 13.97 -9.33
C TRP A 680 -8.68 14.17 -7.86
N GLY A 681 -9.95 13.95 -7.53
CA GLY A 681 -10.36 13.96 -6.13
C GLY A 681 -9.61 12.90 -5.32
N SER A 682 -9.36 13.18 -4.04
CA SER A 682 -8.66 12.26 -3.13
C SER A 682 -9.24 12.30 -1.73
N ASP A 683 -9.04 11.21 -0.99
CA ASP A 683 -9.35 11.13 0.43
C ASP A 683 -8.17 10.54 1.20
N ARG A 684 -8.32 10.42 2.52
CA ARG A 684 -7.35 9.71 3.33
C ARG A 684 -7.35 8.21 3.01
N PRO A 685 -6.19 7.55 3.12
CA PRO A 685 -6.09 6.10 3.07
C PRO A 685 -7.07 5.42 4.03
N GLY A 686 -7.57 4.25 3.67
CA GLY A 686 -8.62 3.54 4.40
C GLY A 686 -8.59 2.03 4.17
N GLY A 687 -9.45 1.34 4.91
CA GLY A 687 -9.77 -0.06 4.69
C GLY A 687 -11.25 -0.30 4.90
N THR A 688 -11.76 -1.44 4.48
CA THR A 688 -13.19 -1.71 4.44
C THR A 688 -13.62 -2.61 5.59
N LEU A 689 -14.68 -2.23 6.29
CA LEU A 689 -15.38 -3.07 7.25
C LEU A 689 -16.69 -3.53 6.64
N VAL A 690 -16.91 -4.84 6.61
CA VAL A 690 -18.10 -5.50 6.06
C VAL A 690 -18.85 -6.17 7.20
N ARG A 691 -20.10 -5.79 7.40
CA ARG A 691 -20.95 -6.32 8.47
C ARG A 691 -22.03 -7.22 7.90
N PHE A 692 -22.15 -8.39 8.51
CA PHE A 692 -23.22 -9.32 8.23
C PHE A 692 -24.20 -9.36 9.39
N ASP A 693 -25.47 -9.59 9.09
CA ASP A 693 -26.44 -9.96 10.12
C ASP A 693 -25.97 -11.28 10.75
N ARG A 694 -25.88 -11.29 12.08
CA ARG A 694 -25.27 -12.41 12.80
C ARG A 694 -26.10 -13.69 12.63
N ALA A 695 -27.42 -13.58 12.46
CA ALA A 695 -28.35 -14.72 12.40
C ALA A 695 -28.53 -15.27 10.98
N ASP A 696 -28.86 -14.42 10.00
CA ASP A 696 -29.16 -14.86 8.63
C ASP A 696 -28.03 -14.60 7.61
N GLY A 697 -26.98 -13.94 8.07
CA GLY A 697 -25.77 -13.66 7.29
C GLY A 697 -25.95 -12.59 6.25
N ARG A 698 -27.11 -11.97 6.08
CA ARG A 698 -27.35 -10.93 5.07
C ARG A 698 -26.36 -9.79 5.25
N LEU A 699 -25.82 -9.26 4.16
CA LEU A 699 -24.98 -8.07 4.22
C LEU A 699 -25.81 -6.88 4.76
N THR A 700 -25.36 -6.28 5.87
CA THR A 700 -26.09 -5.21 6.56
C THR A 700 -25.43 -3.85 6.42
N ASP A 701 -24.10 -3.82 6.30
CA ASP A 701 -23.35 -2.57 6.24
C ASP A 701 -21.97 -2.76 5.62
N VAL A 702 -21.49 -1.72 4.95
CA VAL A 702 -20.14 -1.64 4.40
C VAL A 702 -19.62 -0.24 4.72
N ARG A 703 -18.48 -0.13 5.40
CA ARG A 703 -17.91 1.16 5.84
C ARG A 703 -16.43 1.25 5.54
N THR A 704 -15.95 2.45 5.21
CA THR A 704 -14.51 2.71 5.16
C THR A 704 -14.03 3.21 6.52
N LEU A 705 -12.96 2.61 7.03
CA LEU A 705 -12.24 3.07 8.20
C LEU A 705 -10.96 3.81 7.76
N THR A 706 -11.07 5.12 7.56
CA THR A 706 -9.96 6.00 7.15
C THR A 706 -8.88 6.20 8.22
N ALA A 707 -7.66 6.55 7.84
CA ALA A 707 -6.58 6.80 8.79
C ALA A 707 -6.81 8.10 9.62
N THR A 708 -7.25 7.97 10.89
CA THR A 708 -7.73 9.10 11.72
C THR A 708 -6.67 10.14 12.11
N ARG A 709 -5.38 9.79 12.07
CA ARG A 709 -4.25 10.69 12.39
C ARG A 709 -3.49 11.18 11.16
N ARG A 710 -4.04 10.96 9.96
CA ARG A 710 -3.47 11.50 8.73
C ARG A 710 -4.03 12.88 8.42
N ARG A 711 -3.19 13.72 7.80
CA ARG A 711 -3.61 15.01 7.26
C ARG A 711 -4.67 14.79 6.17
N LYS A 712 -5.45 15.82 5.86
CA LYS A 712 -6.32 15.78 4.68
C LYS A 712 -5.46 15.80 3.42
N ALA A 713 -6.00 15.30 2.31
CA ALA A 713 -5.43 15.55 0.99
C ALA A 713 -5.33 17.08 0.80
N ARG A 714 -4.21 17.59 0.29
CA ARG A 714 -4.02 19.04 0.13
C ARG A 714 -4.71 19.52 -1.14
N GLY A 715 -5.44 20.63 -1.03
CA GLY A 715 -6.06 21.27 -2.20
C GLY A 715 -5.01 21.66 -3.25
N ALA A 716 -3.86 22.17 -2.81
CA ALA A 716 -2.73 22.50 -3.69
C ALA A 716 -2.24 21.31 -4.54
N VAL A 717 -2.23 20.10 -3.97
CA VAL A 717 -1.82 18.88 -4.70
C VAL A 717 -2.82 18.58 -5.80
N VAL A 718 -4.10 18.49 -5.46
CA VAL A 718 -5.14 18.19 -6.47
C VAL A 718 -5.13 19.22 -7.61
N MET A 719 -4.99 20.51 -7.30
CA MET A 719 -4.93 21.56 -8.33
C MET A 719 -3.69 21.45 -9.22
N ASP A 720 -2.55 21.07 -8.65
CA ASP A 720 -1.33 20.83 -9.41
C ASP A 720 -1.51 19.70 -10.43
N TYR A 721 -2.17 18.60 -10.04
CA TYR A 721 -2.42 17.48 -10.93
C TYR A 721 -3.49 17.75 -11.98
N VAL A 722 -4.53 18.51 -11.65
CA VAL A 722 -5.49 19.02 -12.65
C VAL A 722 -4.77 19.84 -13.73
N ASP A 723 -3.83 20.68 -13.32
CA ASP A 723 -3.07 21.51 -14.26
C ASP A 723 -2.13 20.69 -15.15
N VAL A 724 -1.46 19.71 -14.58
CA VAL A 724 -0.37 19.00 -15.26
C VAL A 724 -0.86 17.84 -16.14
N SER A 725 -1.96 17.16 -15.76
CA SER A 725 -2.46 15.96 -16.46
C SER A 725 -3.56 16.24 -17.48
N SER A 726 -4.32 17.33 -17.32
CA SER A 726 -5.48 17.61 -18.15
C SER A 726 -5.10 18.69 -19.15
N GLU A 727 -4.76 18.29 -20.37
CA GLU A 727 -4.34 19.19 -21.44
C GLU A 727 -5.32 20.37 -21.57
N GLY A 728 -4.89 21.54 -21.09
CA GLY A 728 -5.60 22.78 -21.29
C GLY A 728 -6.70 23.14 -20.29
N VAL A 729 -6.76 22.56 -19.09
CA VAL A 729 -7.72 23.03 -18.07
C VAL A 729 -7.41 24.46 -17.64
N PHE A 730 -6.13 24.77 -17.50
CA PHE A 730 -5.66 26.13 -17.29
C PHE A 730 -4.93 26.67 -18.53
N ASN A 731 -5.67 26.71 -19.65
CA ASN A 731 -5.21 27.26 -20.93
C ASN A 731 -4.70 28.72 -20.87
N ASP A 732 -5.04 29.45 -19.81
CA ASP A 732 -4.63 30.84 -19.60
C ASP A 732 -4.18 31.09 -18.15
N ASN A 733 -3.13 30.39 -17.74
CA ASN A 733 -2.41 30.61 -16.48
C ASN A 733 -1.61 31.93 -16.43
N ARG A 734 -1.91 32.87 -17.33
CA ARG A 734 -1.22 34.15 -17.39
C ARG A 734 -1.79 35.08 -16.32
N MET A 735 -0.89 35.77 -15.64
CA MET A 735 -1.25 36.94 -14.86
C MET A 735 -0.73 38.16 -15.61
N GLN A 736 -1.53 39.21 -15.69
CA GLN A 736 -1.13 40.45 -16.33
C GLN A 736 -1.27 41.60 -15.35
N THR A 737 -0.19 42.36 -15.17
CA THR A 737 -0.29 43.58 -14.38
C THR A 737 -0.99 44.68 -15.18
N GLN A 738 -1.70 45.58 -14.50
CA GLN A 738 -2.21 46.78 -15.14
C GLN A 738 -1.11 47.59 -15.84
N TRP A 739 -1.52 48.41 -16.80
CA TRP A 739 -0.63 49.35 -17.47
C TRP A 739 -0.27 50.50 -16.54
N VAL A 740 1.04 50.74 -16.37
CA VAL A 740 1.56 51.89 -15.62
C VAL A 740 2.48 52.73 -16.49
N PRO A 741 2.53 54.07 -16.31
CA PRO A 741 3.45 54.92 -17.07
C PRO A 741 4.90 54.46 -16.90
N ALA A 742 5.65 54.32 -17.97
CA ALA A 742 7.07 53.97 -17.96
C ALA A 742 7.90 55.20 -18.36
N ASP A 743 9.08 55.33 -17.76
CA ASP A 743 10.05 56.34 -18.17
C ASP A 743 10.57 56.01 -19.58
N VAL A 744 10.56 57.00 -20.47
CA VAL A 744 10.72 56.84 -21.92
C VAL A 744 12.17 56.49 -22.27
N ASP A 745 13.14 56.89 -21.45
CA ASP A 745 14.57 56.76 -21.73
C ASP A 745 15.26 55.58 -21.03
N SER A 746 14.67 54.99 -19.99
CA SER A 746 15.32 53.96 -19.15
C SER A 746 14.64 52.59 -19.18
N GLY A 747 13.41 52.48 -19.73
CA GLY A 747 12.59 51.28 -19.62
C GLY A 747 12.12 50.97 -18.19
N ALA A 748 12.32 51.91 -17.25
CA ALA A 748 11.98 51.78 -15.85
C ALA A 748 10.52 52.19 -15.56
N ALA A 749 9.80 51.38 -14.80
CA ALA A 749 8.56 51.78 -14.12
C ALA A 749 8.78 53.08 -13.26
N PRO A 750 7.74 53.90 -13.06
CA PRO A 750 7.87 55.29 -12.63
C PRO A 750 8.29 55.41 -11.16
N ALA A 751 9.01 56.48 -10.78
CA ALA A 751 9.40 56.72 -9.41
C ALA A 751 8.17 56.90 -8.50
N SER A 752 8.16 56.14 -7.40
CA SER A 752 7.12 56.00 -6.37
C SER A 752 6.31 57.28 -6.05
N ALA A 753 5.00 57.24 -6.34
CA ALA A 753 3.96 58.01 -5.64
C ALA A 753 2.51 57.44 -5.78
N SER A 754 2.34 56.13 -6.04
CA SER A 754 1.13 55.37 -6.51
C SER A 754 1.08 55.18 -8.04
N PRO A 755 0.79 53.96 -8.53
CA PRO A 755 -0.38 53.17 -8.15
C PRO A 755 -0.04 51.80 -7.52
N VAL A 756 -0.91 51.37 -6.59
CA VAL A 756 -1.13 49.96 -6.25
C VAL A 756 -1.12 49.16 -7.54
N TRP A 757 -0.17 48.24 -7.73
CA TRP A 757 -0.19 47.37 -8.90
C TRP A 757 -1.37 46.43 -8.76
N PHE A 758 -2.25 46.43 -9.77
CA PHE A 758 -3.29 45.42 -9.88
C PHE A 758 -2.81 44.32 -10.82
N ILE A 759 -2.96 43.08 -10.38
CA ILE A 759 -2.64 41.88 -11.14
C ILE A 759 -3.96 41.21 -11.49
N ASP A 760 -4.26 41.21 -12.78
CA ASP A 760 -5.34 40.40 -13.32
C ASP A 760 -4.80 38.98 -13.48
N ALA A 761 -5.31 38.06 -12.68
CA ALA A 761 -4.96 36.64 -12.77
C ALA A 761 -6.10 35.92 -13.49
N ASN A 762 -5.89 35.57 -14.76
CA ASN A 762 -6.90 34.89 -15.60
C ASN A 762 -7.34 33.56 -14.99
N LEU A 763 -6.45 32.93 -14.22
CA LEU A 763 -6.71 31.77 -13.38
C LEU A 763 -7.87 31.98 -12.39
N THR A 764 -8.08 33.21 -11.90
CA THR A 764 -9.17 33.55 -10.96
C THR A 764 -10.52 33.20 -11.55
N THR A 765 -10.80 33.61 -12.78
CA THR A 765 -12.09 33.31 -13.43
C THR A 765 -12.29 31.80 -13.52
N GLN A 766 -11.29 31.04 -13.94
CA GLN A 766 -11.38 29.58 -14.09
C GLN A 766 -11.55 28.87 -12.73
N VAL A 767 -10.78 29.24 -11.70
CA VAL A 767 -10.88 28.68 -10.35
C VAL A 767 -12.25 28.99 -9.72
N HIS A 768 -12.76 30.21 -9.92
CA HIS A 768 -14.06 30.63 -9.38
C HIS A 768 -15.24 30.01 -10.13
N SER A 769 -15.28 30.10 -11.46
CA SER A 769 -16.43 29.67 -12.26
C SER A 769 -16.52 28.16 -12.41
N THR A 770 -15.38 27.48 -12.55
CA THR A 770 -15.35 26.04 -12.82
C THR A 770 -15.44 25.22 -11.53
N TRP A 771 -14.77 25.66 -10.47
CA TRP A 771 -14.56 24.84 -9.27
C TRP A 771 -15.22 25.39 -8.01
N GLY A 772 -15.85 26.58 -8.06
CA GLY A 772 -16.44 27.22 -6.89
C GLY A 772 -15.42 27.53 -5.78
N MET A 773 -14.15 27.63 -6.15
CA MET A 773 -13.04 27.97 -5.27
C MET A 773 -12.74 29.47 -5.34
N TYR A 774 -11.82 29.93 -4.52
CA TYR A 774 -11.31 31.29 -4.59
C TYR A 774 -9.82 31.33 -4.28
N ILE A 775 -9.15 32.34 -4.81
CA ILE A 775 -7.78 32.65 -4.45
C ILE A 775 -7.83 33.67 -3.30
N GLU A 776 -7.26 33.30 -2.14
CA GLU A 776 -7.20 34.15 -0.95
C GLU A 776 -6.11 35.22 -1.12
N LYS A 777 -4.92 34.78 -1.53
CA LYS A 777 -3.76 35.63 -1.76
C LYS A 777 -2.81 35.03 -2.79
N ILE A 778 -2.07 35.91 -3.46
CA ILE A 778 -0.97 35.57 -4.36
C ILE A 778 0.30 36.21 -3.82
N ILE A 779 1.33 35.40 -3.61
CA ILE A 779 2.63 35.86 -3.14
C ILE A 779 3.62 35.75 -4.29
N PHE A 780 4.40 36.81 -4.48
CA PHE A 780 5.52 36.85 -5.42
C PHE A 780 6.81 36.78 -4.63
N ALA A 781 7.58 35.72 -4.86
CA ALA A 781 8.81 35.46 -4.16
C ALA A 781 9.97 35.42 -5.14
N GLY A 782 11.12 35.96 -4.76
CA GLY A 782 12.32 35.78 -5.56
C GLY A 782 13.59 36.31 -4.90
N ARG A 783 14.72 35.75 -5.27
CA ARG A 783 16.01 36.16 -4.70
C ARG A 783 16.60 37.32 -5.50
N HIS A 784 17.04 38.37 -4.80
CA HIS A 784 17.75 39.50 -5.39
C HIS A 784 18.96 39.88 -4.52
N GLY A 785 20.16 39.59 -5.03
CA GLY A 785 21.38 39.64 -4.23
C GLY A 785 21.30 38.65 -3.06
N ASP A 786 21.54 39.15 -1.85
CA ASP A 786 21.51 38.35 -0.62
C ASP A 786 20.14 38.39 0.10
N ARG A 787 19.13 39.03 -0.49
CA ARG A 787 17.79 39.17 0.10
C ARG A 787 16.73 38.41 -0.69
N TRP A 788 15.78 37.81 0.02
CA TRP A 788 14.51 37.38 -0.56
C TRP A 788 13.50 38.52 -0.62
N ILE A 789 12.95 38.72 -1.80
CA ILE A 789 11.78 39.55 -2.03
C ILE A 789 10.55 38.69 -1.72
N HIS A 790 9.65 39.24 -0.91
CA HIS A 790 8.33 38.69 -0.59
C HIS A 790 7.30 39.79 -0.80
N VAL A 791 6.37 39.58 -1.73
CA VAL A 791 5.28 40.51 -2.01
C VAL A 791 3.97 39.77 -1.90
N GLU A 792 3.16 40.13 -0.91
CA GLU A 792 1.83 39.58 -0.72
C GLU A 792 0.79 40.49 -1.39
N SER A 793 0.01 39.91 -2.30
CA SER A 793 -1.12 40.59 -2.93
C SER A 793 -2.44 39.95 -2.51
N THR A 794 -3.43 40.79 -2.23
CA THR A 794 -4.76 40.39 -1.77
C THR A 794 -5.80 40.76 -2.80
N TYR A 795 -6.87 39.97 -2.89
CA TYR A 795 -7.94 40.21 -3.84
C TYR A 795 -8.71 41.51 -3.51
N ASP A 796 -8.71 42.47 -4.45
CA ASP A 796 -9.50 43.69 -4.41
C ASP A 796 -10.77 43.53 -5.27
N ARG A 797 -11.91 43.47 -4.59
CA ARG A 797 -13.22 43.30 -5.21
C ARG A 797 -13.62 44.49 -6.10
N ALA A 798 -13.18 45.71 -5.80
CA ALA A 798 -13.55 46.90 -6.58
C ALA A 798 -12.90 46.90 -7.96
N HIS A 799 -11.67 46.36 -8.05
CA HIS A 799 -10.91 46.28 -9.28
C HIS A 799 -10.98 44.89 -9.94
N ASN A 800 -11.60 43.91 -9.27
CA ASN A 800 -11.61 42.50 -9.67
C ASN A 800 -10.20 41.96 -9.98
N ALA A 801 -9.22 42.33 -9.15
CA ALA A 801 -7.80 42.05 -9.36
C ALA A 801 -7.05 41.92 -8.04
N PHE A 802 -5.83 41.39 -8.06
CA PHE A 802 -4.99 41.31 -6.87
C PHE A 802 -4.16 42.59 -6.72
N ALA A 803 -4.32 43.26 -5.57
CA ALA A 803 -3.66 44.52 -5.27
C ALA A 803 -2.32 44.27 -4.57
N VAL A 804 -1.24 44.84 -5.12
CA VAL A 804 0.07 44.93 -4.46
C VAL A 804 0.05 46.10 -3.48
N PRO A 805 0.32 45.89 -2.18
CA PRO A 805 0.38 46.97 -1.20
C PRO A 805 1.35 48.07 -1.63
N ALA A 806 0.99 49.33 -1.38
CA ALA A 806 1.84 50.47 -1.71
C ALA A 806 3.25 50.34 -1.09
N ALA A 807 3.34 49.80 0.13
CA ALA A 807 4.61 49.56 0.84
C ALA A 807 5.52 48.50 0.18
N GLN A 808 4.96 47.61 -0.65
CA GLN A 808 5.70 46.53 -1.32
C GLN A 808 5.89 46.78 -2.83
N THR A 809 5.47 47.95 -3.32
CA THR A 809 5.50 48.28 -4.75
C THR A 809 6.90 48.31 -5.34
N ASP A 810 7.90 48.82 -4.59
CA ASP A 810 9.29 48.81 -5.06
C ASP A 810 9.87 47.39 -5.09
N ASP A 811 9.52 46.55 -4.12
CA ASP A 811 9.90 45.14 -4.08
C ASP A 811 9.28 44.35 -5.23
N PHE A 812 7.99 44.56 -5.51
CA PHE A 812 7.31 43.95 -6.65
C PHE A 812 7.92 44.38 -7.98
N ARG A 813 8.27 45.67 -8.11
CA ARG A 813 8.96 46.19 -9.29
C ARG A 813 10.33 45.55 -9.45
N THR A 814 11.10 45.42 -8.39
CA THR A 814 12.39 44.71 -8.45
C THR A 814 12.16 43.27 -8.88
N TRP A 815 11.23 42.55 -8.27
CA TRP A 815 10.88 41.18 -8.62
C TRP A 815 10.51 41.02 -10.12
N ALA A 816 9.67 41.91 -10.64
CA ALA A 816 9.25 41.90 -12.05
C ALA A 816 10.42 42.16 -13.02
N ARG A 817 11.42 42.95 -12.59
CA ARG A 817 12.61 43.29 -13.39
C ARG A 817 13.67 42.19 -13.44
N LEU A 818 13.62 41.17 -12.60
CA LEU A 818 14.56 40.04 -12.62
C LEU A 818 14.28 39.07 -13.79
N VAL A 819 14.04 39.62 -14.98
CA VAL A 819 13.71 38.90 -16.21
C VAL A 819 14.85 37.91 -16.49
N LEU A 820 14.51 36.62 -16.55
CA LEU A 820 15.38 35.45 -16.76
C LEU A 820 16.18 34.93 -15.54
N GLN A 821 15.96 35.42 -14.32
CA GLN A 821 16.60 34.81 -13.14
C GLN A 821 15.88 33.52 -12.70
N PRO A 822 16.61 32.42 -12.38
CA PRO A 822 16.07 31.09 -12.05
C PRO A 822 15.44 30.96 -10.65
N THR A 823 15.21 32.08 -9.96
CA THR A 823 14.74 32.12 -8.56
C THR A 823 13.51 33.02 -8.43
N ARG A 824 12.49 32.79 -9.25
CA ARG A 824 11.23 33.54 -9.22
C ARG A 824 10.05 32.60 -9.11
N TYR A 825 9.24 32.81 -8.09
CA TYR A 825 8.14 31.95 -7.73
C TYR A 825 6.88 32.75 -7.53
N VAL A 826 5.76 32.09 -7.80
CA VAL A 826 4.45 32.50 -7.37
C VAL A 826 3.89 31.43 -6.45
N SER A 827 3.35 31.87 -5.32
CA SER A 827 2.65 31.03 -4.35
C SER A 827 1.20 31.45 -4.28
N ILE A 828 0.28 30.52 -4.54
CA ILE A 828 -1.16 30.78 -4.51
C ILE A 828 -1.76 30.08 -3.30
N LYS A 829 -2.41 30.86 -2.43
CA LYS A 829 -3.26 30.31 -1.38
C LYS A 829 -4.70 30.27 -1.86
N MET A 830 -5.27 29.07 -1.86
CA MET A 830 -6.65 28.84 -2.32
C MET A 830 -7.56 28.45 -1.16
N GLY A 831 -8.85 28.69 -1.34
CA GLY A 831 -9.89 28.18 -0.45
C GLY A 831 -11.11 27.73 -1.25
N SER A 832 -12.03 27.05 -0.58
CA SER A 832 -13.32 26.68 -1.14
C SER A 832 -14.46 27.18 -0.27
N ARG A 833 -15.53 27.65 -0.91
CA ARG A 833 -16.80 27.98 -0.24
C ARG A 833 -17.79 26.81 -0.24
N ASN A 834 -17.49 25.78 -1.02
CA ASN A 834 -18.27 24.56 -1.01
C ASN A 834 -17.98 23.79 0.29
N GLY A 835 -19.01 23.55 1.11
CA GLY A 835 -18.86 22.89 2.42
C GLY A 835 -18.26 21.49 2.34
N PHE A 836 -18.55 20.75 1.27
CA PHE A 836 -17.99 19.42 1.03
C PHE A 836 -16.49 19.51 0.69
N ILE A 837 -16.12 20.32 -0.31
CA ILE A 837 -14.72 20.48 -0.75
C ILE A 837 -13.84 21.10 0.35
N SER A 838 -14.35 22.11 1.07
CA SER A 838 -13.64 22.72 2.20
C SER A 838 -13.48 21.76 3.38
N GLY A 839 -14.45 20.86 3.60
CA GLY A 839 -14.39 19.84 4.64
C GLY A 839 -13.44 18.69 4.32
N ARG A 840 -13.29 18.32 3.04
CA ARG A 840 -12.50 17.17 2.60
C ARG A 840 -11.00 17.46 2.45
N TYR A 841 -10.64 18.61 1.90
CA TYR A 841 -9.25 18.96 1.59
C TYR A 841 -8.62 19.90 2.63
N GLY A 842 -7.29 19.84 2.75
CA GLY A 842 -6.49 20.80 3.49
C GLY A 842 -6.14 22.00 2.61
N TRP A 843 -6.68 23.16 2.94
CA TRP A 843 -6.47 24.43 2.20
C TRP A 843 -5.41 25.35 2.85
N GLY A 844 -4.67 24.82 3.83
CA GLY A 844 -3.62 25.58 4.53
C GLY A 844 -2.31 25.69 3.74
N SER A 845 -2.12 24.87 2.69
CA SER A 845 -0.89 24.85 1.90
C SER A 845 -0.97 25.73 0.68
N HIS A 846 0.17 26.30 0.29
CA HIS A 846 0.29 27.12 -0.91
C HIS A 846 0.65 26.26 -2.12
N TRP A 847 0.10 26.61 -3.27
CA TRP A 847 0.51 26.05 -4.55
C TRP A 847 1.67 26.88 -5.09
N ASN A 848 2.87 26.31 -5.05
CA ASN A 848 4.13 26.99 -5.36
C ASN A 848 4.68 26.52 -6.70
N PHE A 849 5.06 27.45 -7.58
CA PHE A 849 5.68 27.12 -8.86
C PHE A 849 6.53 28.28 -9.40
N GLU A 850 7.50 27.94 -10.27
CA GLU A 850 8.38 28.90 -10.93
C GLU A 850 7.65 29.68 -12.04
N VAL A 851 7.97 30.96 -12.23
CA VAL A 851 7.37 31.81 -13.27
C VAL A 851 8.39 32.70 -14.01
N PHE A 852 8.02 33.11 -15.22
CA PHE A 852 8.64 34.22 -15.94
C PHE A 852 7.74 35.45 -15.91
N ALA A 853 8.34 36.61 -15.66
CA ALA A 853 7.72 37.90 -15.96
C ALA A 853 8.35 38.50 -17.22
N GLN A 854 7.52 38.86 -18.20
CA GLN A 854 7.89 39.51 -19.46
C GLN A 854 7.27 40.92 -19.52
N PRO A 855 8.08 41.98 -19.71
CA PRO A 855 7.55 43.31 -19.93
C PRO A 855 6.92 43.44 -21.32
N ILE A 856 5.78 44.12 -21.37
CA ILE A 856 5.04 44.50 -22.58
C ILE A 856 4.92 46.02 -22.56
N PHE A 857 5.15 46.66 -23.70
CA PHE A 857 5.11 48.11 -23.84
C PHE A 857 4.00 48.55 -24.79
N GLN A 858 3.34 49.65 -24.47
CA GLN A 858 2.36 50.29 -25.34
C GLN A 858 2.49 51.80 -25.23
N HIS A 859 2.16 52.53 -26.30
CA HIS A 859 2.06 53.99 -26.28
C HIS A 859 0.58 54.37 -26.21
N GLN A 860 0.20 55.20 -25.23
CA GLN A 860 -1.17 55.70 -25.08
C GLN A 860 -1.14 57.21 -24.74
N PRO A 861 -2.14 58.00 -25.17
CA PRO A 861 -2.25 59.38 -24.74
C PRO A 861 -2.61 59.47 -23.24
N ASP A 862 -1.90 60.31 -22.49
CA ASP A 862 -2.25 60.65 -21.10
C ASP A 862 -3.53 61.51 -21.02
N ALA A 863 -3.97 61.83 -19.81
CA ALA A 863 -5.14 62.69 -19.58
C ALA A 863 -5.04 64.10 -20.20
N ARG A 864 -3.87 64.48 -20.72
CA ARG A 864 -3.58 65.76 -21.40
C ARG A 864 -3.30 65.57 -22.90
N GLY A 865 -3.50 64.37 -23.45
CA GLY A 865 -3.29 64.05 -24.86
C GLY A 865 -1.82 63.86 -25.26
N ARG A 866 -0.89 63.79 -24.31
CA ARG A 866 0.53 63.53 -24.63
C ARG A 866 0.77 62.04 -24.75
N MET A 867 1.49 61.60 -25.78
CA MET A 867 1.87 60.19 -25.91
C MET A 867 2.84 59.81 -24.80
N VAL A 868 2.41 58.90 -23.92
CA VAL A 868 3.22 58.34 -22.82
C VAL A 868 3.43 56.85 -23.10
N ARG A 869 4.64 56.35 -22.82
CA ARG A 869 4.93 54.91 -22.86
C ARG A 869 4.39 54.29 -21.58
N PHE A 870 3.66 53.18 -21.70
CA PHE A 870 3.17 52.39 -20.59
C PHE A 870 3.86 51.03 -20.61
N VAL A 871 4.05 50.44 -19.43
CA VAL A 871 4.53 49.08 -19.25
C VAL A 871 3.50 48.26 -18.49
N SER A 872 3.35 47.01 -18.91
CA SER A 872 2.60 45.94 -18.24
C SER A 872 3.51 44.72 -18.20
N TYR A 873 3.40 43.88 -17.18
CA TYR A 873 4.14 42.61 -17.11
C TYR A 873 3.16 41.46 -17.31
N ARG A 874 3.52 40.57 -18.24
CA ARG A 874 2.88 39.26 -18.37
C ARG A 874 3.69 38.26 -17.56
N ILE A 875 3.06 37.66 -16.57
CA ILE A 875 3.61 36.63 -15.70
C ILE A 875 3.02 35.30 -16.14
N PHE A 876 3.85 34.31 -16.41
CA PHE A 876 3.42 33.02 -16.90
C PHE A 876 4.40 31.93 -16.48
N ARG A 877 3.91 30.71 -16.34
CA ARG A 877 4.77 29.54 -16.13
C ARG A 877 5.55 29.24 -17.41
N PRO A 878 6.81 28.78 -17.33
CA PRO A 878 7.54 28.27 -18.49
C PRO A 878 6.70 27.22 -19.25
N GLN A 879 6.36 27.46 -20.52
CA GLN A 879 5.98 26.37 -21.42
C GLN A 879 7.28 25.89 -22.10
N ARG A 880 7.69 24.63 -21.89
CA ARG A 880 8.90 24.08 -22.51
C ARG A 880 8.53 23.08 -23.61
N GLU A 881 9.07 23.31 -24.81
CA GLU A 881 9.01 22.35 -25.90
C GLU A 881 9.98 21.18 -25.64
N ILE A 882 9.59 19.99 -26.12
CA ILE A 882 10.37 18.76 -26.06
C ILE A 882 11.62 18.93 -26.94
N ALA A 883 12.80 18.94 -26.34
CA ALA A 883 14.04 18.63 -27.04
C ALA A 883 14.59 17.32 -26.47
N ILE A 884 14.12 16.19 -27.00
CA ILE A 884 14.70 14.88 -26.73
C ILE A 884 15.94 14.75 -27.62
N THR A 885 17.10 15.14 -27.10
CA THR A 885 18.38 14.74 -27.68
C THR A 885 19.40 14.48 -26.57
N GLY A 886 19.71 13.20 -26.31
CA GLY A 886 20.92 12.78 -25.56
C GLY A 886 20.71 12.37 -24.09
N ARG A 887 21.81 11.92 -23.46
CA ARG A 887 21.91 11.45 -22.05
C ARG A 887 21.58 12.51 -21.00
N ASP A 888 21.42 13.76 -21.41
CA ASP A 888 21.04 14.89 -20.56
C ASP A 888 19.58 15.29 -20.87
N VAL A 889 18.63 14.50 -20.36
CA VAL A 889 17.21 14.76 -20.60
C VAL A 889 16.76 15.94 -19.73
N ALA A 890 16.61 17.11 -20.33
CA ALA A 890 15.93 18.24 -19.71
C ALA A 890 14.41 18.01 -19.79
N TRP A 891 13.78 17.70 -18.66
CA TRP A 891 12.36 17.34 -18.59
C TRP A 891 11.44 18.53 -18.91
N ARG A 892 10.41 18.29 -19.73
CA ARG A 892 9.38 19.25 -20.18
C ARG A 892 8.64 19.97 -19.03
N GLU A 893 8.61 19.34 -17.85
CA GLU A 893 7.77 19.69 -16.69
C GLU A 893 8.58 19.89 -15.41
N ALA A 894 9.88 19.57 -15.44
CA ALA A 894 10.74 19.97 -14.34
C ALA A 894 11.05 21.46 -14.49
N PRO A 895 11.02 22.26 -13.42
CA PRO A 895 11.66 23.58 -13.41
C PRO A 895 13.05 23.57 -14.05
N ASN A 896 13.58 24.75 -14.45
CA ASN A 896 15.05 24.90 -14.55
C ASN A 896 15.53 25.03 -13.12
N PHE A 897 15.24 24.00 -12.31
CA PHE A 897 15.90 23.87 -11.06
C PHE A 897 17.34 23.71 -11.45
N ASP A 898 18.12 24.76 -11.18
CA ASP A 898 19.54 24.60 -11.23
C ASP A 898 19.86 23.65 -10.08
N TRP A 899 19.92 22.35 -10.37
CA TRP A 899 20.37 21.31 -9.45
C TRP A 899 21.70 21.72 -8.78
N ARG A 900 22.45 22.65 -9.39
CA ARG A 900 23.65 23.26 -8.84
C ARG A 900 23.39 24.22 -7.65
N MET A 901 22.21 24.82 -7.50
CA MET A 901 21.85 25.62 -6.32
C MET A 901 21.71 24.76 -5.06
N ALA A 902 21.09 23.57 -5.15
CA ALA A 902 21.11 22.59 -4.05
C ALA A 902 22.50 21.97 -3.81
N ASN A 903 23.45 22.19 -4.73
CA ASN A 903 24.86 21.83 -4.59
C ASN A 903 25.76 23.01 -4.21
N ASP A 904 25.21 24.22 -3.97
CA ASP A 904 26.01 25.37 -3.55
C ASP A 904 26.41 25.19 -2.08
N PRO A 905 27.71 25.12 -1.75
CA PRO A 905 28.19 24.94 -0.38
C PRO A 905 27.62 25.94 0.61
N LYS A 906 27.21 27.14 0.16
CA LYS A 906 26.61 28.16 1.04
C LYS A 906 25.24 27.78 1.61
N TYR A 907 24.62 26.71 1.13
CA TYR A 907 23.37 26.15 1.65
C TYR A 907 23.54 24.73 2.21
N ALA A 908 24.76 24.21 2.22
CA ALA A 908 25.09 22.86 2.72
C ALA A 908 25.58 22.87 4.18
N ASP A 909 25.76 24.05 4.78
CA ASP A 909 26.27 24.27 6.14
C ASP A 909 25.22 24.84 7.11
#